data_AF-A0A7W4FD42-F1
#
_entry.id   AF-A0A7W4FD42-F1
#
_cell.length_a   1.000
_cell.length_b   1.000
_cell.length_c   1.000
_cell.angle_alpha   90.00
_cell.angle_beta   90.00
_cell.angle_gamma   90.00
#
_symmetry.space_group_name_H-M   'P 1'
#
loop_
_entity.id
_entity.type
_entity.pdbx_description
1 polymer ?
#
loop_
_entity_poly.entity_id
_entity_poly.type
_entity_poly.pdbx_seq_one_letter_code
_entity_poly.pdbx_strand_id
1 'polypeptide(L)'
;MFVLFKTPARGSRYLRPMIRYSLPAAILLSVAFSTPIAIASDPLDTSDPAIGILRQMKAASGGDRWDGVRTLAYRTTTRSGGMDVPGSREDDVMTGRTVTLTSAFPTPRGLGFDGVTPWIMPRSGIAYTLGDTDAILDAESEAFRVAQAWWYPDRHPATIARTGTRSENGHAYDVITATPEGGRTFDAWIDGTTHLLYRIDEQQAEDRVVTTYGDYRRVSGLTIPFSIRVGDGSDPTFDSVTTIDRVDINPSVPDDCYSIPRRPRSDIAMPEGMDRIDVPFRLTADNRIIVPVTLNGTLNAEAEFDSGGSLLLQPSIVAALHADTTGHLKMSGGGEGFSTTSLGRLATLSIGGAVMNRPGFHTYAFERNHPDRMLIGLETLQRFVVHFDFDRQVMTLTKPDRFVHRGGGMIVPFHFQDNQPEIFGSIDGIAGRFAVDTGDNGSLLLIAPFARRYHLAERYQANLPYSGSAVSTTHGVWARRRVHTVAFDGPDGRPVADVHDPVTRISLQHSGFDANRDVSGNIGLGILRQFNLTFDYARQRIILEPNHLYGKKDVFNRAGLRLTEDGHAWTVSVVYAGGPADTAGIHVGDTVDTLNGHTAASLRPEDIWSLLTGPTGSTLDFAISTAHGEKHVRIVLRNII
;
A
#
# COMPACT_ATOMS: atom_id res chain seq x y z
N MET A 1 14.22 34.54 -0.12
CA MET A 1 14.96 35.01 1.07
C MET A 1 15.15 33.83 2.00
N PHE A 2 16.29 33.16 1.93
CA PHE A 2 16.64 32.00 2.77
C PHE A 2 18.09 32.17 3.23
N VAL A 3 18.31 32.13 4.54
CA VAL A 3 19.59 32.38 5.20
C VAL A 3 20.33 31.05 5.38
N LEU A 4 21.56 30.99 4.87
CA LEU A 4 22.51 29.89 4.98
C LEU A 4 23.06 29.76 6.40
N PHE A 5 23.17 28.53 6.91
CA PHE A 5 24.15 28.17 7.94
C PHE A 5 25.29 27.35 7.33
N LYS A 6 26.51 27.82 7.60
CA LYS A 6 27.78 27.33 7.07
C LYS A 6 28.59 26.79 8.25
N THR A 7 28.96 25.51 8.24
CA THR A 7 29.90 24.91 9.21
C THR A 7 31.22 24.57 8.52
N PRO A 8 32.39 24.85 9.13
CA PRO A 8 33.69 24.51 8.54
C PRO A 8 34.25 23.17 9.04
N ALA A 9 35.06 22.56 8.17
CA ALA A 9 35.79 21.32 8.35
C ALA A 9 37.12 21.48 9.14
N ARG A 10 37.59 20.37 9.74
CA ARG A 10 38.98 19.92 10.04
C ARG A 10 38.83 18.52 10.71
N GLY A 11 39.59 17.44 10.47
CA GLY A 11 40.82 17.15 9.74
C GLY A 11 41.68 16.15 10.57
N SER A 12 42.30 15.15 9.92
CA SER A 12 43.30 14.14 10.39
C SER A 12 42.73 12.76 10.78
N ARG A 13 42.92 11.62 10.10
CA ARG A 13 44.04 10.86 9.45
C ARG A 13 44.79 9.85 10.36
N TYR A 14 45.00 8.66 9.78
CA TYR A 14 45.93 7.54 10.08
C TYR A 14 45.45 6.48 11.12
N LEU A 15 45.53 5.15 10.94
CA LEU A 15 46.38 4.23 10.15
C LEU A 15 45.67 2.86 9.88
N ARG A 16 46.05 2.18 8.77
CA ARG A 16 45.90 0.72 8.51
C ARG A 16 47.21 -0.02 8.86
N PRO A 17 47.19 -1.34 9.11
CA PRO A 17 47.54 -2.35 8.06
C PRO A 17 46.66 -3.62 8.10
N MET A 18 46.12 -4.13 6.99
CA MET A 18 46.66 -5.19 6.10
C MET A 18 47.12 -6.50 6.77
N ILE A 19 46.34 -7.58 6.61
CA ILE A 19 46.81 -8.96 6.39
C ILE A 19 45.89 -9.63 5.34
N ARG A 20 46.50 -10.21 4.30
CA ARG A 20 45.92 -11.10 3.29
C ARG A 20 46.24 -12.55 3.67
N TYR A 21 45.33 -13.49 3.43
CA TYR A 21 45.64 -14.84 2.93
C TYR A 21 44.43 -15.45 2.18
N SER A 22 44.75 -16.37 1.28
CA SER A 22 43.98 -16.91 0.16
C SER A 22 43.21 -18.21 0.51
N LEU A 23 42.18 -18.52 -0.29
CA LEU A 23 41.38 -19.77 -0.46
C LEU A 23 42.16 -21.11 -0.34
N PRO A 24 41.54 -22.29 -0.02
CA PRO A 24 40.39 -22.89 -0.75
C PRO A 24 39.38 -23.76 0.07
N ALA A 25 38.41 -24.32 -0.66
CA ALA A 25 37.22 -25.10 -0.27
C ALA A 25 37.42 -26.31 0.67
N ALA A 26 36.38 -26.63 1.48
CA ALA A 26 35.89 -27.99 1.71
C ALA A 26 34.55 -27.98 2.47
N ILE A 27 33.60 -28.76 1.94
CA ILE A 27 32.32 -29.14 2.53
C ILE A 27 32.58 -30.01 3.76
N LEU A 28 31.98 -29.67 4.91
CA LEU A 28 31.76 -30.59 6.01
C LEU A 28 30.44 -30.23 6.71
N LEU A 29 29.41 -30.98 6.34
CA LEU A 29 28.12 -31.03 7.00
C LEU A 29 28.32 -31.66 8.39
N SER A 30 28.45 -30.83 9.43
CA SER A 30 28.30 -31.29 10.82
C SER A 30 26.92 -30.90 11.30
N VAL A 31 25.99 -31.86 11.23
CA VAL A 31 24.71 -31.82 11.94
C VAL A 31 25.04 -31.88 13.43
N ALA A 32 25.14 -30.71 14.07
CA ALA A 32 25.07 -30.62 15.51
C ALA A 32 23.60 -30.71 15.90
N PHE A 33 23.21 -31.84 16.49
CA PHE A 33 21.98 -31.92 17.28
C PHE A 33 22.14 -30.96 18.46
N SER A 34 21.71 -29.71 18.31
CA SER A 34 21.42 -28.86 19.45
C SER A 34 20.13 -29.39 20.07
N THR A 35 20.28 -30.15 21.16
CA THR A 35 19.19 -30.35 22.11
C THR A 35 18.55 -28.99 22.42
N PRO A 36 17.21 -28.86 22.38
CA PRO A 36 16.57 -27.63 22.81
C PRO A 36 16.96 -27.43 24.28
N ILE A 37 17.76 -26.41 24.56
CA ILE A 37 17.81 -25.85 25.90
C ILE A 37 16.43 -25.22 26.07
N ALA A 38 15.56 -25.92 26.78
CA ALA A 38 14.39 -25.30 27.36
C ALA A 38 14.92 -24.17 28.24
N ILE A 39 14.83 -22.93 27.75
CA ILE A 39 14.88 -21.77 28.63
C ILE A 39 13.62 -21.92 29.46
N ALA A 40 13.78 -22.49 30.65
CA ALA A 40 12.77 -22.40 31.68
C ALA A 40 12.46 -20.91 31.84
N SER A 41 11.21 -20.52 31.62
CA SER A 41 10.72 -19.24 32.08
C SER A 41 11.05 -19.16 33.56
N ASP A 42 11.94 -18.24 33.93
CA ASP A 42 12.15 -17.94 35.35
C ASP A 42 10.78 -17.60 35.96
N PRO A 43 10.45 -18.09 37.17
CA PRO A 43 9.23 -17.72 37.83
C PRO A 43 9.19 -16.19 37.95
N LEU A 44 8.14 -15.59 37.36
CA LEU A 44 7.86 -14.15 37.35
C LEU A 44 8.40 -13.44 38.60
N ASP A 45 9.43 -12.61 38.44
CA ASP A 45 10.03 -11.84 39.54
C ASP A 45 8.98 -10.91 40.14
N THR A 46 8.45 -11.29 41.30
CA THR A 46 7.38 -10.55 41.99
C THR A 46 7.76 -9.12 42.39
N SER A 47 9.01 -8.70 42.19
CA SER A 47 9.48 -7.32 42.39
C SER A 47 9.29 -6.41 41.17
N ASP A 48 8.95 -6.94 39.99
CA ASP A 48 8.69 -6.13 38.80
C ASP A 48 7.42 -5.29 38.96
N PRO A 49 7.53 -3.93 38.95
CA PRO A 49 6.39 -3.04 39.06
C PRO A 49 5.30 -3.29 38.01
N ALA A 50 5.65 -3.81 36.82
CA ALA A 50 4.70 -4.13 35.76
C ALA A 50 3.71 -5.23 36.19
N ILE A 51 4.20 -6.26 36.88
CA ILE A 51 3.39 -7.39 37.35
C ILE A 51 2.35 -6.91 38.37
N GLY A 52 2.73 -6.00 39.26
CA GLY A 52 1.81 -5.41 40.24
C GLY A 52 0.64 -4.69 39.56
N ILE A 53 0.93 -3.86 38.57
CA ILE A 53 -0.08 -3.11 37.80
C ILE A 53 -0.97 -4.07 37.01
N LEU A 54 -0.39 -5.04 36.30
CA LEU A 54 -1.16 -6.01 35.52
C LEU A 54 -2.07 -6.89 36.41
N ARG A 55 -1.64 -7.22 37.63
CA ARG A 55 -2.47 -7.92 38.62
C ARG A 55 -3.64 -7.05 39.08
N GLN A 56 -3.41 -5.77 39.34
CA GLN A 56 -4.50 -4.83 39.66
C GLN A 56 -5.47 -4.70 38.49
N MET A 57 -4.96 -4.63 37.26
CA MET A 57 -5.77 -4.61 36.05
C MET A 57 -6.63 -5.87 35.90
N LYS A 58 -6.04 -7.06 36.11
CA LYS A 58 -6.78 -8.33 36.11
C LYS A 58 -7.87 -8.30 37.18
N ALA A 59 -7.54 -7.88 38.41
CA ALA A 59 -8.49 -7.84 39.52
C ALA A 59 -9.68 -6.89 39.24
N ALA A 60 -9.41 -5.69 38.71
CA ALA A 60 -10.45 -4.71 38.36
C ALA A 60 -11.34 -5.17 37.19
N SER A 61 -10.77 -5.91 36.24
CA SER A 61 -11.48 -6.41 35.06
C SER A 61 -12.28 -7.71 35.30
N GLY A 62 -12.18 -8.34 36.47
CA GLY A 62 -12.95 -9.55 36.82
C GLY A 62 -12.18 -10.62 37.59
N GLY A 63 -10.86 -10.46 37.76
CA GLY A 63 -9.98 -11.35 38.52
C GLY A 63 -9.92 -12.75 37.93
N ASP A 64 -9.99 -13.75 38.80
CA ASP A 64 -9.89 -15.18 38.46
C ASP A 64 -11.01 -15.67 37.53
N ARG A 65 -12.09 -14.88 37.35
CA ARG A 65 -13.14 -15.21 36.36
C ARG A 65 -12.58 -15.30 34.93
N TRP A 66 -11.53 -14.55 34.63
CA TRP A 66 -10.84 -14.64 33.35
C TRP A 66 -10.20 -16.02 33.09
N ASP A 67 -9.89 -16.80 34.14
CA ASP A 67 -9.25 -18.11 34.01
C ASP A 67 -10.17 -19.13 33.32
N GLY A 68 -11.48 -18.91 33.41
CA GLY A 68 -12.52 -19.72 32.77
C GLY A 68 -12.97 -19.21 31.39
N VAL A 69 -12.47 -18.08 30.93
CA VAL A 69 -12.82 -17.53 29.60
C VAL A 69 -12.01 -18.26 28.53
N ARG A 70 -12.70 -18.66 27.47
CA ARG A 70 -12.18 -19.40 26.32
C ARG A 70 -12.51 -18.69 25.03
N THR A 71 -13.75 -18.23 24.88
CA THR A 71 -14.21 -17.51 23.69
C THR A 71 -15.03 -16.29 24.10
N LEU A 72 -14.98 -15.25 23.27
CA LEU A 72 -15.84 -14.06 23.38
C LEU A 72 -16.47 -13.80 22.02
N ALA A 73 -17.78 -13.54 21.99
CA ALA A 73 -18.45 -13.10 20.77
C ALA A 73 -19.15 -11.76 21.04
N TYR A 74 -18.96 -10.82 20.12
CA TYR A 74 -19.47 -9.47 20.21
C TYR A 74 -20.44 -9.19 19.09
N ARG A 75 -21.53 -8.49 19.40
CA ARG A 75 -22.31 -7.72 18.43
C ARG A 75 -21.92 -6.27 18.58
N THR A 76 -21.59 -5.63 17.47
CA THR A 76 -21.03 -4.30 17.48
C THR A 76 -21.74 -3.39 16.49
N THR A 77 -21.70 -2.10 16.79
CA THR A 77 -22.05 -1.03 15.86
C THR A 77 -20.87 -0.08 15.77
N THR A 78 -20.25 -0.01 14.60
CA THR A 78 -19.08 0.82 14.35
C THR A 78 -19.49 2.09 13.63
N ARG A 79 -19.31 3.24 14.29
CA ARG A 79 -19.43 4.56 13.67
C ARG A 79 -18.14 4.94 12.99
N SER A 80 -18.16 5.15 11.68
CA SER A 80 -17.01 5.65 10.92
C SER A 80 -17.48 6.39 9.68
N GLY A 81 -16.88 7.55 9.41
CA GLY A 81 -17.22 8.40 8.27
C GLY A 81 -18.70 8.75 8.18
N GLY A 82 -19.35 9.04 9.32
CA GLY A 82 -20.77 9.38 9.37
C GLY A 82 -21.75 8.20 9.14
N MET A 83 -21.24 6.97 9.05
CA MET A 83 -22.07 5.77 8.93
C MET A 83 -22.03 4.96 10.23
N ASP A 84 -23.18 4.38 10.60
CA ASP A 84 -23.26 3.35 11.63
C ASP A 84 -23.30 1.98 10.95
N VAL A 85 -22.27 1.18 11.19
CA VAL A 85 -22.03 -0.11 10.52
C VAL A 85 -22.17 -1.24 11.54
N PRO A 86 -23.23 -2.05 11.47
CA PRO A 86 -23.36 -3.22 12.32
C PRO A 86 -22.28 -4.27 11.98
N GLY A 87 -21.88 -5.04 12.98
CA GLY A 87 -20.88 -6.09 12.83
C GLY A 87 -20.90 -7.14 13.93
N SER A 88 -20.00 -8.08 13.79
CA SER A 88 -19.65 -9.05 14.82
C SER A 88 -18.14 -9.21 14.92
N ARG A 89 -17.71 -9.67 16.09
CA ARG A 89 -16.36 -10.11 16.33
C ARG A 89 -16.39 -11.37 17.16
N GLU A 90 -15.57 -12.34 16.79
CA GLU A 90 -15.40 -13.60 17.51
C GLU A 90 -13.92 -13.74 17.86
N ASP A 91 -13.64 -13.96 19.15
CA ASP A 91 -12.29 -14.04 19.71
C ASP A 91 -12.09 -15.41 20.38
N ASP A 92 -11.02 -16.10 20.01
CA ASP A 92 -10.49 -17.26 20.76
C ASP A 92 -9.44 -16.75 21.75
N VAL A 93 -9.83 -16.63 23.01
CA VAL A 93 -8.99 -16.09 24.09
C VAL A 93 -7.86 -17.05 24.47
N MET A 94 -7.91 -18.31 24.03
CA MET A 94 -6.84 -19.27 24.30
C MET A 94 -5.70 -19.15 23.31
N THR A 95 -6.02 -18.91 22.04
CA THR A 95 -5.03 -18.94 20.95
C THR A 95 -4.77 -17.58 20.33
N GLY A 96 -5.60 -16.56 20.59
CA GLY A 96 -5.50 -15.24 19.94
C GLY A 96 -6.13 -15.19 18.55
N ARG A 97 -6.85 -16.23 18.12
CA ARG A 97 -7.55 -16.22 16.83
C ARG A 97 -8.71 -15.23 16.88
N THR A 98 -8.94 -14.53 15.79
CA THR A 98 -10.00 -13.52 15.73
C THR A 98 -10.61 -13.47 14.34
N VAL A 99 -11.89 -13.12 14.30
CA VAL A 99 -12.56 -12.71 13.08
C VAL A 99 -13.48 -11.54 13.41
N THR A 100 -13.49 -10.54 12.54
CA THR A 100 -14.39 -9.40 12.60
C THR A 100 -15.10 -9.27 11.26
N LEU A 101 -16.43 -9.27 11.28
CA LEU A 101 -17.28 -9.11 10.10
C LEU A 101 -18.15 -7.88 10.27
N THR A 102 -18.23 -7.05 9.23
CA THR A 102 -19.11 -5.88 9.22
C THR A 102 -20.09 -5.98 8.06
N SER A 103 -21.35 -5.65 8.32
CA SER A 103 -22.41 -5.57 7.32
C SER A 103 -22.49 -4.14 6.78
N ALA A 104 -21.40 -3.62 6.21
CA ALA A 104 -21.48 -2.31 5.57
C ALA A 104 -22.28 -2.42 4.27
N PHE A 105 -23.28 -1.54 4.10
CA PHE A 105 -23.70 -1.17 2.76
C PHE A 105 -22.56 -0.37 2.12
N PRO A 106 -22.17 -0.62 0.86
CA PRO A 106 -22.76 -1.57 -0.06
C PRO A 106 -22.37 -3.04 0.21
N THR A 107 -21.10 -3.38 0.46
CA THR A 107 -20.60 -4.77 0.60
C THR A 107 -20.03 -5.09 1.98
N PRO A 108 -20.16 -6.36 2.44
CA PRO A 108 -19.56 -6.79 3.69
C PRO A 108 -18.04 -6.67 3.65
N ARG A 109 -17.42 -6.36 4.79
CA ARG A 109 -15.97 -6.38 4.99
C ARG A 109 -15.63 -7.33 6.12
N GLY A 110 -14.54 -8.07 5.96
CA GLY A 110 -14.03 -9.00 6.95
C GLY A 110 -12.54 -8.83 7.19
N LEU A 111 -12.11 -9.08 8.41
CA LEU A 111 -10.71 -9.22 8.82
C LEU A 111 -10.64 -10.45 9.73
N GLY A 112 -9.58 -11.23 9.64
CA GLY A 112 -9.37 -12.31 10.60
C GLY A 112 -7.95 -12.84 10.62
N PHE A 113 -7.70 -13.65 11.64
CA PHE A 113 -6.45 -14.35 11.88
C PHE A 113 -6.78 -15.74 12.39
N ASP A 114 -6.37 -16.76 11.63
CA ASP A 114 -6.63 -18.17 11.95
C ASP A 114 -5.59 -18.77 12.94
N GLY A 115 -4.68 -17.93 13.44
CA GLY A 115 -3.59 -18.32 14.35
C GLY A 115 -2.27 -18.53 13.62
N VAL A 116 -2.27 -18.46 12.29
CA VAL A 116 -1.07 -18.59 11.45
C VAL A 116 -1.04 -17.52 10.37
N THR A 117 -2.15 -17.27 9.69
CA THR A 117 -2.22 -16.40 8.51
C THR A 117 -3.32 -15.36 8.67
N PRO A 118 -2.99 -14.05 8.58
CA PRO A 118 -4.00 -13.01 8.51
C PRO A 118 -4.71 -13.04 7.16
N TRP A 119 -5.99 -12.69 7.16
CA TRP A 119 -6.79 -12.59 5.94
C TRP A 119 -7.72 -11.38 6.00
N ILE A 120 -8.05 -10.88 4.81
CA ILE A 120 -9.00 -9.79 4.61
C ILE A 120 -10.06 -10.21 3.60
N MET A 121 -11.28 -9.73 3.81
CA MET A 121 -12.34 -9.69 2.80
C MET A 121 -12.65 -8.21 2.53
N PRO A 122 -12.08 -7.62 1.47
CA PRO A 122 -12.36 -6.23 1.14
C PRO A 122 -13.76 -6.10 0.54
N ARG A 123 -14.11 -4.88 0.15
CA ARG A 123 -15.43 -4.52 -0.37
C ARG A 123 -15.78 -5.20 -1.69
N SER A 124 -14.84 -5.88 -2.34
CA SER A 124 -15.13 -6.75 -3.47
C SER A 124 -15.94 -8.00 -3.08
N GLY A 125 -15.95 -8.36 -1.79
CA GLY A 125 -16.61 -9.55 -1.23
C GLY A 125 -15.83 -10.86 -1.42
N ILE A 126 -14.60 -10.81 -1.94
CA ILE A 126 -13.75 -12.00 -2.15
C ILE A 126 -12.57 -11.92 -1.19
N ALA A 127 -12.51 -12.85 -0.24
CA ALA A 127 -11.44 -12.92 0.76
C ALA A 127 -10.13 -13.47 0.17
N TYR A 128 -9.00 -13.02 0.73
CA TYR A 128 -7.66 -13.54 0.46
C TYR A 128 -6.75 -13.37 1.69
N THR A 129 -5.66 -14.12 1.71
CA THR A 129 -4.65 -14.08 2.77
C THR A 129 -3.66 -12.94 2.52
N LEU A 130 -3.24 -12.30 3.59
CA LEU A 130 -2.16 -11.32 3.60
C LEU A 130 -0.86 -12.03 3.98
N GLY A 131 0.24 -11.69 3.29
CA GLY A 131 1.55 -12.28 3.54
C GLY A 131 2.64 -11.24 3.77
N ASP A 132 2.25 -9.96 3.81
CA ASP A 132 3.16 -8.86 4.04
C ASP A 132 3.53 -8.77 5.53
N THR A 133 4.65 -8.09 5.81
CA THR A 133 5.15 -8.00 7.18
C THR A 133 4.26 -7.15 8.06
N ASP A 134 3.58 -6.14 7.53
CA ASP A 134 2.71 -5.30 8.35
C ASP A 134 1.53 -6.11 8.89
N ALA A 135 0.83 -6.83 8.01
CA ALA A 135 -0.31 -7.65 8.39
C ALA A 135 0.05 -8.76 9.40
N ILE A 136 1.22 -9.37 9.28
CA ILE A 136 1.70 -10.38 10.23
C ILE A 136 1.97 -9.73 11.59
N LEU A 137 2.71 -8.63 11.64
CA LEU A 137 3.04 -7.93 12.89
C LEU A 137 1.77 -7.45 13.60
N ASP A 138 0.80 -6.92 12.85
CA ASP A 138 -0.46 -6.42 13.39
C ASP A 138 -1.33 -7.57 13.92
N ALA A 139 -1.37 -8.71 13.21
CA ALA A 139 -2.09 -9.91 13.65
C ALA A 139 -1.49 -10.51 14.93
N GLU A 140 -0.17 -10.59 15.07
CA GLU A 140 0.49 -11.09 16.29
C GLU A 140 0.29 -10.14 17.47
N SER A 141 0.40 -8.83 17.24
CA SER A 141 0.06 -7.79 18.22
C SER A 141 -1.38 -7.95 18.73
N GLU A 142 -2.34 -8.19 17.83
CA GLU A 142 -3.73 -8.37 18.19
C GLU A 142 -3.99 -9.73 18.87
N ALA A 143 -3.34 -10.81 18.42
CA ALA A 143 -3.43 -12.13 19.02
C ALA A 143 -2.99 -12.12 20.48
N PHE A 144 -1.89 -11.43 20.79
CA PHE A 144 -1.43 -11.21 22.16
C PHE A 144 -2.50 -10.54 23.05
N ARG A 145 -3.17 -9.50 22.52
CA ARG A 145 -4.22 -8.76 23.23
C ARG A 145 -5.49 -9.58 23.40
N VAL A 146 -5.93 -10.28 22.36
CA VAL A 146 -7.08 -11.19 22.37
C VAL A 146 -6.87 -12.31 23.38
N ALA A 147 -5.68 -12.89 23.39
CA ALA A 147 -5.32 -13.96 24.31
C ALA A 147 -5.14 -13.50 25.77
N GLN A 148 -5.20 -12.19 26.03
CA GLN A 148 -4.92 -11.57 27.32
C GLN A 148 -3.55 -11.99 27.87
N ALA A 149 -2.56 -12.13 26.99
CA ALA A 149 -1.30 -12.81 27.30
C ALA A 149 -0.41 -12.04 28.30
N TRP A 150 -0.67 -10.74 28.53
CA TRP A 150 -0.11 -10.03 29.68
C TRP A 150 -0.52 -10.60 31.05
N TRP A 151 -1.59 -11.41 31.12
CA TRP A 151 -1.99 -12.16 32.32
C TRP A 151 -1.71 -13.65 32.21
N TYR A 152 -1.52 -14.14 30.99
CA TYR A 152 -1.31 -15.55 30.65
C TYR A 152 -0.12 -15.68 29.69
N PRO A 153 1.10 -15.45 30.18
CA PRO A 153 2.29 -15.32 29.34
C PRO A 153 2.60 -16.57 28.51
N ASP A 154 2.16 -17.75 28.98
CA ASP A 154 2.33 -19.01 28.24
C ASP A 154 1.51 -19.09 26.94
N ARG A 155 0.52 -18.20 26.74
CA ARG A 155 -0.29 -18.18 25.52
C ARG A 155 0.44 -17.50 24.36
N HIS A 156 1.05 -16.36 24.63
CA HIS A 156 1.81 -15.55 23.68
C HIS A 156 2.96 -14.84 24.41
N PRO A 157 4.22 -15.24 24.20
CA PRO A 157 5.37 -14.62 24.85
C PRO A 157 5.51 -13.13 24.49
N ALA A 158 5.97 -12.33 25.45
CA ALA A 158 6.26 -10.92 25.24
C ALA A 158 7.30 -10.40 26.23
N THR A 159 8.04 -9.36 25.85
CA THR A 159 8.73 -8.51 26.83
C THR A 159 7.76 -7.45 27.33
N ILE A 160 7.61 -7.33 28.64
CA ILE A 160 6.69 -6.39 29.29
C ILE A 160 7.47 -5.60 30.33
N ALA A 161 7.35 -4.28 30.32
CA ALA A 161 8.00 -3.43 31.31
C ALA A 161 7.13 -2.21 31.64
N ARG A 162 7.21 -1.73 32.88
CA ARG A 162 6.62 -0.44 33.26
C ARG A 162 7.57 0.68 32.83
N THR A 163 7.08 1.60 32.00
CA THR A 163 7.87 2.74 31.50
C THR A 163 7.58 4.07 32.22
N GLY A 164 6.59 4.07 33.12
CA GLY A 164 6.41 5.12 34.12
C GLY A 164 4.94 5.48 34.32
N THR A 165 4.71 6.70 34.79
CA THR A 165 3.38 7.29 34.91
C THR A 165 3.25 8.45 33.92
N ARG A 166 2.05 8.65 33.39
CA ARG A 166 1.69 9.78 32.54
C ARG A 166 0.41 10.41 33.06
N SER A 167 0.18 11.68 32.73
CA SER A 167 -1.04 12.38 33.11
C SER A 167 -1.71 12.98 31.88
N GLU A 168 -3.03 12.81 31.79
CA GLU A 168 -3.85 13.34 30.70
C GLU A 168 -5.23 13.71 31.25
N ASN A 169 -5.73 14.90 30.91
CA ASN A 169 -7.03 15.41 31.36
C ASN A 169 -7.25 15.34 32.88
N GLY A 170 -6.18 15.47 33.69
CA GLY A 170 -6.24 15.41 35.15
C GLY A 170 -6.24 13.99 35.75
N HIS A 171 -6.17 12.95 34.92
CA HIS A 171 -6.04 11.56 35.33
C HIS A 171 -4.58 11.10 35.24
N ALA A 172 -4.16 10.24 36.17
CA ALA A 172 -2.85 9.60 36.15
C ALA A 172 -2.98 8.16 35.63
N TYR A 173 -2.06 7.77 34.74
CA TYR A 173 -2.03 6.46 34.11
C TYR A 173 -0.66 5.82 34.32
N ASP A 174 -0.64 4.57 34.75
CA ASP A 174 0.54 3.73 34.67
C ASP A 174 0.71 3.22 33.24
N VAL A 175 1.92 3.35 32.69
CA VAL A 175 2.23 2.93 31.32
C VAL A 175 3.05 1.65 31.35
N ILE A 176 2.51 0.63 30.70
CA ILE A 176 3.16 -0.65 30.44
C ILE A 176 3.51 -0.70 28.97
N THR A 177 4.79 -0.85 28.64
CA THR A 177 5.26 -1.10 27.29
C THR A 177 5.38 -2.61 27.11
N ALA A 178 4.69 -3.15 26.10
CA ALA A 178 4.71 -4.56 25.75
C ALA A 178 5.24 -4.73 24.32
N THR A 179 6.05 -5.76 24.10
CA THR A 179 6.48 -6.20 22.76
C THR A 179 6.23 -7.70 22.66
N PRO A 180 5.12 -8.12 22.03
CA PRO A 180 4.86 -9.53 21.74
C PRO A 180 5.91 -10.11 20.81
N GLU A 181 6.24 -11.39 21.00
CA GLU A 181 7.05 -12.12 20.03
C GLU A 181 6.33 -12.14 18.67
N GLY A 182 7.03 -11.72 17.60
CA GLY A 182 6.42 -11.60 16.27
C GLY A 182 5.45 -10.42 16.10
N GLY A 183 5.18 -9.62 17.14
CA GLY A 183 4.30 -8.45 17.10
C GLY A 183 5.05 -7.12 17.19
N ARG A 184 4.30 -6.02 17.35
CA ARG A 184 4.85 -4.66 17.52
C ARG A 184 4.92 -4.26 18.98
N THR A 185 5.86 -3.36 19.28
CA THR A 185 5.87 -2.66 20.56
C THR A 185 4.69 -1.70 20.65
N PHE A 186 3.98 -1.72 21.76
CA PHE A 186 2.92 -0.77 22.08
C PHE A 186 2.92 -0.37 23.56
N ASP A 187 2.35 0.80 23.84
CA ASP A 187 2.16 1.31 25.20
C ASP A 187 0.70 1.14 25.64
N ALA A 188 0.47 0.35 26.69
CA ALA A 188 -0.81 0.20 27.38
C ALA A 188 -0.88 1.15 28.59
N TRP A 189 -1.83 2.07 28.55
CA TRP A 189 -2.09 3.06 29.59
C TRP A 189 -3.22 2.55 30.50
N ILE A 190 -2.90 2.32 31.76
CA ILE A 190 -3.82 1.76 32.76
C ILE A 190 -4.16 2.88 33.74
N ASP A 191 -5.44 3.17 33.90
CA ASP A 191 -5.91 4.26 34.77
C ASP A 191 -5.55 3.98 36.24
N GLY A 192 -4.85 4.90 36.89
CA GLY A 192 -4.32 4.71 38.24
C GLY A 192 -5.37 4.67 39.35
N THR A 193 -6.64 5.00 39.05
CA THR A 193 -7.74 4.99 40.03
C THR A 193 -8.62 3.76 39.86
N THR A 194 -9.00 3.44 38.63
CA THR A 194 -9.89 2.31 38.29
C THR A 194 -9.12 1.03 38.03
N HIS A 195 -7.82 1.12 37.73
CA HIS A 195 -6.96 0.04 37.26
C HIS A 195 -7.42 -0.60 35.95
N LEU A 196 -8.31 0.04 35.19
CA LEU A 196 -8.76 -0.47 33.89
C LEU A 196 -7.89 0.07 32.75
N LEU A 197 -7.79 -0.69 31.66
CA LEU A 197 -7.10 -0.26 30.45
C LEU A 197 -7.81 0.96 29.87
N TYR A 198 -7.10 2.07 29.72
CA TYR A 198 -7.65 3.29 29.14
C TYR A 198 -7.30 3.41 27.65
N ARG A 199 -6.03 3.17 27.31
CA ARG A 199 -5.52 3.39 25.95
C ARG A 199 -4.42 2.40 25.58
N ILE A 200 -4.37 2.05 24.30
CA ILE A 200 -3.18 1.49 23.64
C ILE A 200 -2.67 2.50 22.61
N ASP A 201 -1.36 2.70 22.57
CA ASP A 201 -0.65 3.54 21.60
C ASP A 201 0.38 2.66 20.87
N GLU A 202 0.20 2.47 19.58
CA GLU A 202 1.00 1.55 18.74
C GLU A 202 1.38 2.23 17.43
N GLN A 203 2.63 2.07 17.00
CA GLN A 203 3.08 2.52 15.69
C GLN A 203 2.91 1.37 14.67
N GLN A 204 1.88 1.42 13.84
CA GLN A 204 1.58 0.45 12.79
C GLN A 204 2.07 0.98 11.45
N ALA A 205 3.06 0.32 10.83
CA ALA A 205 3.81 0.90 9.71
C ALA A 205 4.21 2.38 9.97
N GLU A 206 3.86 3.31 9.10
CA GLU A 206 4.03 4.76 9.25
C GLU A 206 2.96 5.47 10.10
N ASP A 207 1.84 4.81 10.41
CA ASP A 207 0.71 5.37 11.13
C ASP A 207 0.80 5.11 12.65
N ARG A 208 0.57 6.16 13.43
CA ARG A 208 0.34 6.01 14.87
C ARG A 208 -1.13 5.66 15.07
N VAL A 209 -1.40 4.54 15.72
CA VAL A 209 -2.74 4.05 16.04
C VAL A 209 -2.97 4.12 17.54
N VAL A 210 -3.95 4.94 17.92
CA VAL A 210 -4.40 5.12 19.29
C VAL A 210 -5.77 4.47 19.45
N THR A 211 -5.83 3.45 20.31
CA THR A 211 -7.10 2.79 20.69
C THR A 211 -7.45 3.18 22.11
N THR A 212 -8.61 3.80 22.34
CA THR A 212 -9.11 4.13 23.67
C THR A 212 -10.34 3.30 24.03
N TYR A 213 -10.44 2.91 25.30
CA TYR A 213 -11.46 2.03 25.83
C TYR A 213 -12.27 2.77 26.89
N GLY A 214 -13.59 2.67 26.81
CA GLY A 214 -14.51 3.37 27.70
C GLY A 214 -15.84 2.64 27.87
N ASP A 215 -16.75 3.28 28.62
CA ASP A 215 -18.06 2.72 28.96
C ASP A 215 -17.94 1.29 29.51
N TYR A 216 -17.12 1.12 30.54
CA TYR A 216 -16.90 -0.19 31.14
C TYR A 216 -18.17 -0.68 31.86
N ARG A 217 -18.63 -1.87 31.49
CA ARG A 217 -19.84 -2.49 32.06
C ARG A 217 -19.55 -3.89 32.57
N ARG A 218 -20.33 -4.31 33.58
CA ARG A 218 -20.23 -5.66 34.12
C ARG A 218 -21.08 -6.64 33.33
N VAL A 219 -20.47 -7.71 32.83
CA VAL A 219 -21.15 -8.83 32.15
C VAL A 219 -20.63 -10.14 32.74
N SER A 220 -21.52 -10.92 33.36
CA SER A 220 -21.19 -12.20 34.02
C SER A 220 -19.99 -12.15 34.99
N GLY A 221 -19.78 -10.99 35.64
CA GLY A 221 -18.70 -10.75 36.59
C GLY A 221 -17.38 -10.27 35.98
N LEU A 222 -17.30 -10.10 34.66
CA LEU A 222 -16.20 -9.39 33.97
C LEU A 222 -16.56 -7.92 33.77
N THR A 223 -15.59 -7.02 33.85
CA THR A 223 -15.74 -5.61 33.52
C THR A 223 -15.15 -5.39 32.11
N ILE A 224 -16.02 -5.19 31.12
CA ILE A 224 -15.68 -5.16 29.69
C ILE A 224 -15.96 -3.75 29.13
N PRO A 225 -15.11 -3.18 28.26
CA PRO A 225 -15.38 -1.89 27.63
C PRO A 225 -16.50 -2.01 26.60
N PHE A 226 -17.50 -1.13 26.64
CA PHE A 226 -18.58 -1.09 25.64
C PHE A 226 -18.38 0.01 24.59
N SER A 227 -17.33 0.83 24.72
CA SER A 227 -16.92 1.80 23.72
C SER A 227 -15.43 1.62 23.42
N ILE A 228 -15.10 1.44 22.15
CA ILE A 228 -13.73 1.33 21.66
C ILE A 228 -13.57 2.36 20.55
N ARG A 229 -12.65 3.31 20.71
CA ARG A 229 -12.35 4.34 19.72
C ARG A 229 -10.95 4.13 19.16
N VAL A 230 -10.82 4.12 17.85
CA VAL A 230 -9.56 3.97 17.12
C VAL A 230 -9.33 5.20 16.26
N GLY A 231 -8.14 5.80 16.35
CA GLY A 231 -7.75 6.99 15.60
C GLY A 231 -6.24 7.25 15.66
N ASP A 232 -5.79 8.44 15.27
CA ASP A 232 -4.36 8.83 15.35
C ASP A 232 -3.99 9.54 16.66
N GLY A 233 -4.99 9.75 17.53
CA GLY A 233 -4.84 10.43 18.81
C GLY A 233 -4.73 11.95 18.72
N SER A 234 -4.99 12.55 17.55
CA SER A 234 -4.90 13.98 17.29
C SER A 234 -6.16 14.58 16.67
N ASP A 235 -6.69 14.01 15.58
CA ASP A 235 -7.88 14.50 14.89
C ASP A 235 -9.02 13.45 14.95
N PRO A 236 -10.08 13.71 15.73
CA PRO A 236 -11.17 12.75 15.89
C PRO A 236 -12.11 12.65 14.67
N THR A 237 -11.90 13.48 13.64
CA THR A 237 -12.79 13.55 12.45
C THR A 237 -12.94 12.20 11.76
N PHE A 238 -11.87 11.41 11.71
CA PHE A 238 -11.84 10.10 11.05
C PHE A 238 -11.76 8.93 12.02
N ASP A 239 -11.92 9.20 13.33
CA ASP A 239 -11.97 8.14 14.33
C ASP A 239 -13.09 7.14 14.00
N SER A 240 -12.77 5.87 14.19
CA SER A 240 -13.77 4.82 14.28
C SER A 240 -14.18 4.66 15.73
N VAL A 241 -15.49 4.68 16.01
CA VAL A 241 -16.04 4.38 17.35
C VAL A 241 -16.90 3.14 17.27
N THR A 242 -16.41 2.05 17.83
CA THR A 242 -17.15 0.79 17.99
C THR A 242 -17.89 0.79 19.31
N THR A 243 -19.21 0.70 19.26
CA THR A 243 -20.06 0.37 20.42
C THR A 243 -20.27 -1.14 20.45
N ILE A 244 -20.09 -1.76 21.61
CA ILE A 244 -20.47 -3.15 21.82
C ILE A 244 -21.93 -3.18 22.24
N ASP A 245 -22.78 -3.77 21.41
CA ASP A 245 -24.22 -3.90 21.69
C ASP A 245 -24.48 -5.07 22.63
N ARG A 246 -23.70 -6.15 22.47
CA ARG A 246 -23.77 -7.37 23.27
C ARG A 246 -22.42 -8.08 23.28
N VAL A 247 -22.10 -8.71 24.40
CA VAL A 247 -21.02 -9.68 24.52
C VAL A 247 -21.53 -10.98 25.13
N ASP A 248 -21.23 -12.09 24.47
CA ASP A 248 -21.46 -13.44 24.96
C ASP A 248 -20.13 -14.05 25.39
N ILE A 249 -20.09 -14.62 26.59
CA ILE A 249 -18.88 -15.24 27.18
C ILE A 249 -18.99 -16.76 27.05
N ASN A 250 -17.92 -17.36 26.53
CA ASN A 250 -17.83 -18.78 26.19
C ASN A 250 -18.95 -19.30 25.27
N PRO A 251 -19.36 -18.57 24.20
CA PRO A 251 -20.25 -19.14 23.21
C PRO A 251 -19.56 -20.28 22.47
N SER A 252 -20.36 -21.22 21.95
CA SER A 252 -19.87 -22.24 21.02
C SER A 252 -19.56 -21.58 19.68
N VAL A 253 -18.28 -21.42 19.37
CA VAL A 253 -17.79 -20.88 18.08
C VAL A 253 -17.17 -22.04 17.29
N PRO A 254 -17.66 -22.35 16.08
CA PRO A 254 -17.02 -23.34 15.21
C PRO A 254 -15.58 -22.96 14.88
N ASP A 255 -14.68 -23.94 14.85
CA ASP A 255 -13.25 -23.69 14.60
C ASP A 255 -12.98 -23.07 13.21
N ASP A 256 -13.80 -23.39 12.22
CA ASP A 256 -13.72 -22.85 10.86
C ASP A 256 -14.20 -21.40 10.74
N CYS A 257 -14.74 -20.82 11.82
CA CYS A 257 -15.16 -19.42 11.86
C CYS A 257 -13.98 -18.44 11.71
N TYR A 258 -12.79 -18.83 12.17
CA TYR A 258 -11.56 -18.02 12.09
C TYR A 258 -10.82 -18.19 10.76
N SER A 259 -11.14 -19.25 10.02
CA SER A 259 -10.52 -19.52 8.72
C SER A 259 -10.97 -18.50 7.67
N ILE A 260 -10.14 -18.31 6.65
CA ILE A 260 -10.52 -17.51 5.49
C ILE A 260 -11.88 -17.98 4.91
N PRO A 261 -12.85 -17.07 4.69
CA PRO A 261 -14.15 -17.44 4.15
C PRO A 261 -14.03 -18.12 2.79
N ARG A 262 -14.92 -19.09 2.54
CA ARG A 262 -15.02 -19.72 1.23
C ARG A 262 -15.37 -18.68 0.17
N ARG A 263 -14.75 -18.81 -1.01
CA ARG A 263 -15.04 -17.94 -2.15
C ARG A 263 -16.55 -17.93 -2.45
N PRO A 264 -17.16 -16.75 -2.60
CA PRO A 264 -18.59 -16.67 -2.92
C PRO A 264 -18.88 -17.26 -4.30
N ARG A 265 -20.17 -17.46 -4.59
CA ARG A 265 -20.62 -17.77 -5.95
C ARG A 265 -20.16 -16.65 -6.88
N SER A 266 -19.78 -17.04 -8.09
CA SER A 266 -19.35 -16.08 -9.10
C SER A 266 -20.48 -15.10 -9.41
N ASP A 267 -20.14 -13.82 -9.41
CA ASP A 267 -21.01 -12.69 -9.74
C ASP A 267 -20.70 -12.12 -11.13
N ILE A 268 -19.91 -12.84 -11.93
CA ILE A 268 -19.63 -12.49 -13.33
C ILE A 268 -20.58 -13.24 -14.26
N ALA A 269 -20.98 -12.58 -15.35
CA ALA A 269 -21.59 -13.19 -16.51
C ALA A 269 -20.67 -13.01 -17.71
N MET A 270 -20.43 -14.10 -18.44
CA MET A 270 -19.72 -14.06 -19.72
C MET A 270 -20.70 -14.16 -20.89
N PRO A 271 -20.32 -13.71 -22.09
CA PRO A 271 -21.06 -14.05 -23.30
C PRO A 271 -21.24 -15.57 -23.45
N GLU A 272 -22.32 -15.98 -24.11
CA GLU A 272 -22.69 -17.39 -24.24
C GLU A 272 -21.56 -18.22 -24.86
N GLY A 273 -21.25 -19.36 -24.25
CA GLY A 273 -20.19 -20.26 -24.70
C GLY A 273 -18.76 -19.76 -24.48
N MET A 274 -18.56 -18.58 -23.88
CA MET A 274 -17.24 -18.01 -23.65
C MET A 274 -16.74 -18.18 -22.21
N ASP A 275 -15.48 -18.60 -22.10
CA ASP A 275 -14.72 -18.64 -20.84
C ASP A 275 -13.57 -17.63 -20.82
N ARG A 276 -13.34 -16.96 -21.96
CA ARG A 276 -12.32 -15.95 -22.18
C ARG A 276 -12.90 -14.85 -23.09
N ILE A 277 -12.49 -13.60 -22.86
CA ILE A 277 -12.77 -12.49 -23.76
C ILE A 277 -11.53 -11.61 -23.97
N ASP A 278 -11.35 -11.14 -25.19
CA ASP A 278 -10.26 -10.23 -25.58
C ASP A 278 -10.83 -8.81 -25.72
N VAL A 279 -10.16 -7.85 -25.09
CA VAL A 279 -10.58 -6.44 -25.00
C VAL A 279 -9.42 -5.57 -25.46
N PRO A 280 -9.58 -4.73 -26.49
CA PRO A 280 -8.52 -3.81 -26.87
C PRO A 280 -8.26 -2.81 -25.74
N PHE A 281 -7.00 -2.48 -25.50
CA PHE A 281 -6.62 -1.38 -24.62
C PHE A 281 -5.72 -0.40 -25.36
N ARG A 282 -5.65 0.84 -24.87
CA ARG A 282 -4.69 1.84 -25.32
C ARG A 282 -3.57 1.96 -24.29
N LEU A 283 -2.33 1.79 -24.73
CA LEU A 283 -1.15 2.20 -23.96
C LEU A 283 -0.87 3.67 -24.30
N THR A 284 -1.04 4.57 -23.35
CA THR A 284 -0.75 5.99 -23.55
C THR A 284 0.76 6.24 -23.61
N ALA A 285 1.18 7.35 -24.22
CA ALA A 285 2.58 7.74 -24.30
C ALA A 285 3.25 7.89 -22.92
N ASP A 286 2.48 8.29 -21.90
CA ASP A 286 2.94 8.41 -20.51
C ASP A 286 2.82 7.10 -19.71
N ASN A 287 2.62 5.95 -20.36
CA ASN A 287 2.54 4.60 -19.78
C ASN A 287 1.32 4.34 -18.89
N ARG A 288 0.10 4.53 -19.42
CA ARG A 288 -1.13 4.08 -18.76
C ARG A 288 -1.87 3.08 -19.63
N ILE A 289 -2.49 2.08 -18.99
CA ILE A 289 -3.34 1.10 -19.67
C ILE A 289 -4.79 1.59 -19.57
N ILE A 290 -5.36 2.03 -20.69
CA ILE A 290 -6.74 2.53 -20.77
C ILE A 290 -7.63 1.51 -21.46
N VAL A 291 -8.69 1.08 -20.78
CA VAL A 291 -9.63 0.05 -21.22
C VAL A 291 -11.03 0.64 -21.35
N PRO A 292 -11.77 0.37 -22.44
CA PRO A 292 -13.16 0.77 -22.56
C PRO A 292 -14.06 -0.06 -21.64
N VAL A 293 -14.98 0.60 -20.95
CA VAL A 293 -15.95 -0.04 -20.04
C VAL A 293 -17.36 0.51 -20.22
N THR A 294 -18.37 -0.27 -19.82
CA THR A 294 -19.77 0.18 -19.77
C THR A 294 -20.33 -0.01 -18.36
N LEU A 295 -20.85 1.07 -17.79
CA LEU A 295 -21.43 1.15 -16.46
C LEU A 295 -22.96 1.11 -16.56
N ASN A 296 -23.61 0.29 -15.72
CA ASN A 296 -25.06 0.13 -15.67
C ASN A 296 -25.73 -0.16 -17.04
N GLY A 297 -24.97 -0.73 -17.99
CA GLY A 297 -25.43 -1.07 -19.34
C GLY A 297 -25.61 0.12 -20.29
N THR A 298 -25.40 1.36 -19.83
CA THR A 298 -25.74 2.56 -20.61
C THR A 298 -24.62 3.58 -20.73
N LEU A 299 -23.79 3.77 -19.69
CA LEU A 299 -22.74 4.79 -19.68
C LEU A 299 -21.41 4.17 -20.10
N ASN A 300 -20.90 4.59 -21.26
CA ASN A 300 -19.55 4.22 -21.69
C ASN A 300 -18.53 5.16 -21.06
N ALA A 301 -17.42 4.59 -20.57
CA ALA A 301 -16.33 5.32 -19.94
C ALA A 301 -14.97 4.70 -20.31
N GLU A 302 -13.90 5.42 -19.99
CA GLU A 302 -12.53 4.90 -20.02
C GLU A 302 -12.09 4.55 -18.60
N ALA A 303 -11.48 3.38 -18.43
CA ALA A 303 -10.90 2.95 -17.17
C ALA A 303 -9.39 2.81 -17.29
N GLU A 304 -8.65 3.43 -16.37
CA GLU A 304 -7.23 3.12 -16.15
C GLU A 304 -7.11 1.87 -15.28
N PHE A 305 -6.23 0.96 -15.70
CA PHE A 305 -6.04 -0.30 -15.02
C PHE A 305 -4.92 -0.21 -13.97
N ASP A 306 -5.29 -0.37 -12.71
CA ASP A 306 -4.42 -0.27 -11.54
C ASP A 306 -4.47 -1.58 -10.75
N SER A 307 -3.38 -2.35 -10.73
CA SER A 307 -3.32 -3.65 -10.03
C SER A 307 -3.42 -3.54 -8.50
N GLY A 308 -3.13 -2.37 -7.93
CA GLY A 308 -3.28 -2.06 -6.51
C GLY A 308 -4.61 -1.40 -6.15
N GLY A 309 -5.24 -0.76 -7.13
CA GLY A 309 -6.44 0.05 -6.96
C GLY A 309 -7.72 -0.77 -6.80
N SER A 310 -8.59 -0.29 -5.90
CA SER A 310 -10.01 -0.66 -5.90
C SER A 310 -10.78 0.14 -6.97
N LEU A 311 -12.00 -0.29 -7.28
CA LEU A 311 -12.89 0.43 -8.19
C LEU A 311 -13.14 1.87 -7.71
N LEU A 312 -12.63 2.86 -8.46
CA LEU A 312 -12.70 4.28 -8.14
C LEU A 312 -13.39 5.06 -9.26
N LEU A 313 -14.49 5.73 -8.95
CA LEU A 313 -15.19 6.61 -9.88
C LEU A 313 -14.96 8.07 -9.53
N GLN A 314 -14.88 8.92 -10.55
CA GLN A 314 -14.88 10.36 -10.33
C GLN A 314 -16.30 10.89 -10.08
N PRO A 315 -16.45 12.01 -9.34
CA PRO A 315 -17.76 12.58 -9.01
C PRO A 315 -18.65 12.85 -10.23
N SER A 316 -18.07 13.23 -11.37
CA SER A 316 -18.74 13.39 -12.67
C SER A 316 -19.41 12.11 -13.15
N ILE A 317 -18.73 10.97 -13.06
CA ILE A 317 -19.29 9.67 -13.46
C ILE A 317 -20.41 9.26 -12.49
N VAL A 318 -20.21 9.47 -11.19
CA VAL A 318 -21.24 9.21 -10.17
C VAL A 318 -22.50 10.04 -10.44
N ALA A 319 -22.33 11.33 -10.76
CA ALA A 319 -23.42 12.23 -11.12
C ALA A 319 -24.14 11.80 -12.40
N ALA A 320 -23.39 11.41 -13.45
CA ALA A 320 -23.94 10.93 -14.71
C ALA A 320 -24.74 9.62 -14.55
N LEU A 321 -24.36 8.77 -13.60
CA LEU A 321 -25.08 7.55 -13.25
C LEU A 321 -26.30 7.80 -12.35
N HIS A 322 -26.44 9.00 -11.77
CA HIS A 322 -27.36 9.27 -10.66
C HIS A 322 -27.19 8.25 -9.52
N ALA A 323 -25.94 7.86 -9.22
CA ALA A 323 -25.66 6.83 -8.24
C ALA A 323 -25.66 7.40 -6.82
N ASP A 324 -26.30 6.69 -5.89
CA ASP A 324 -26.25 7.02 -4.47
C ASP A 324 -24.87 6.71 -3.88
N THR A 325 -24.39 7.63 -3.03
CA THR A 325 -23.16 7.43 -2.25
C THR A 325 -23.40 7.73 -0.77
N THR A 326 -22.68 7.02 0.10
CA THR A 326 -22.77 7.19 1.54
C THR A 326 -21.38 7.22 2.18
N GLY A 327 -21.30 7.92 3.32
CA GLY A 327 -20.11 8.00 4.14
C GLY A 327 -19.07 9.05 3.73
N HIS A 328 -18.18 9.33 4.65
CA HIS A 328 -17.04 10.26 4.55
C HIS A 328 -15.82 9.59 5.15
N LEU A 329 -15.20 8.69 4.38
CA LEU A 329 -14.11 7.84 4.83
C LEU A 329 -12.76 8.46 4.47
N LYS A 330 -11.76 8.20 5.31
CA LYS A 330 -10.35 8.47 4.99
C LYS A 330 -9.88 7.52 3.90
N MET A 331 -9.19 8.04 2.90
CA MET A 331 -8.54 7.31 1.83
C MET A 331 -7.09 7.79 1.72
N SER A 332 -6.14 6.87 1.86
CA SER A 332 -4.71 7.16 1.75
C SER A 332 -4.18 6.71 0.38
N GLY A 333 -3.01 7.21 0.00
CA GLY A 333 -2.33 6.84 -1.23
C GLY A 333 -0.81 6.78 -1.04
N GLY A 334 -0.07 6.90 -2.15
CA GLY A 334 1.40 6.90 -2.17
C GLY A 334 2.03 7.89 -1.18
N GLY A 335 1.53 9.12 -1.15
CA GLY A 335 2.16 10.21 -0.39
C GLY A 335 1.44 10.62 0.89
N GLU A 336 1.96 11.67 1.50
CA GLU A 336 1.55 12.24 2.77
C GLU A 336 0.11 12.77 2.73
N GLY A 337 -0.56 12.62 3.89
CA GLY A 337 -1.94 13.03 4.08
C GLY A 337 -2.94 12.01 3.56
N PHE A 338 -4.17 12.47 3.42
CA PHE A 338 -5.28 11.64 3.00
C PHE A 338 -6.30 12.48 2.25
N SER A 339 -7.19 11.79 1.55
CA SER A 339 -8.37 12.35 0.92
C SER A 339 -9.63 11.78 1.55
N THR A 340 -10.75 12.47 1.36
CA THR A 340 -12.06 11.95 1.75
C THR A 340 -12.72 11.26 0.58
N THR A 341 -13.33 10.10 0.83
CA THR A 341 -14.11 9.34 -0.14
C THR A 341 -15.47 8.97 0.40
N SER A 342 -16.40 8.67 -0.50
CA SER A 342 -17.70 8.06 -0.19
C SER A 342 -17.84 6.74 -0.94
N LEU A 343 -18.75 5.89 -0.48
CA LEU A 343 -18.99 4.56 -1.05
C LEU A 343 -20.28 4.55 -1.84
N GLY A 344 -20.28 3.87 -2.98
CA GLY A 344 -21.49 3.58 -3.75
C GLY A 344 -21.44 2.17 -4.35
N ARG A 345 -22.48 1.81 -5.10
CA ARG A 345 -22.54 0.52 -5.80
C ARG A 345 -23.14 0.69 -7.18
N LEU A 346 -22.51 0.06 -8.16
CA LEU A 346 -23.04 -0.03 -9.53
C LEU A 346 -24.12 -1.12 -9.59
N ALA A 347 -25.00 -1.07 -10.60
CA ALA A 347 -25.80 -2.22 -10.98
C ALA A 347 -24.93 -3.25 -11.70
N THR A 348 -24.14 -2.80 -12.67
CA THR A 348 -23.21 -3.63 -13.46
C THR A 348 -21.98 -2.84 -13.92
N LEU A 349 -20.84 -3.52 -14.02
CA LEU A 349 -19.65 -3.06 -14.74
C LEU A 349 -19.35 -4.07 -15.86
N SER A 350 -19.30 -3.62 -17.10
CA SER A 350 -18.98 -4.47 -18.26
C SER A 350 -17.62 -4.11 -18.86
N ILE A 351 -16.80 -5.12 -19.14
CA ILE A 351 -15.51 -4.99 -19.80
C ILE A 351 -15.48 -5.95 -20.98
N GLY A 352 -15.53 -5.41 -22.21
CA GLY A 352 -15.57 -6.21 -23.44
C GLY A 352 -16.77 -7.16 -23.59
N GLY A 353 -17.77 -7.12 -22.71
CA GLY A 353 -18.90 -8.06 -22.67
C GLY A 353 -18.88 -9.01 -21.47
N ALA A 354 -17.77 -9.10 -20.73
CA ALA A 354 -17.76 -9.71 -19.40
C ALA A 354 -18.40 -8.74 -18.40
N VAL A 355 -19.47 -9.18 -17.73
CA VAL A 355 -20.27 -8.33 -16.83
C VAL A 355 -20.03 -8.73 -15.39
N MET A 356 -19.64 -7.78 -14.55
CA MET A 356 -19.59 -7.91 -13.09
C MET A 356 -20.86 -7.32 -12.49
N ASN A 357 -21.55 -8.10 -11.66
CA ASN A 357 -22.80 -7.67 -11.04
C ASN A 357 -22.55 -7.00 -9.69
N ARG A 358 -23.17 -5.83 -9.51
CA ARG A 358 -23.22 -5.11 -8.22
C ARG A 358 -21.89 -4.78 -7.53
N PRO A 359 -20.80 -4.43 -8.26
CA PRO A 359 -19.56 -4.04 -7.60
C PRO A 359 -19.73 -2.77 -6.77
N GLY A 360 -19.11 -2.76 -5.59
CA GLY A 360 -18.97 -1.55 -4.77
C GLY A 360 -17.86 -0.66 -5.33
N PHE A 361 -17.98 0.65 -5.14
CA PHE A 361 -16.98 1.62 -5.59
C PHE A 361 -16.71 2.70 -4.55
N HIS A 362 -15.53 3.31 -4.67
CA HIS A 362 -15.16 4.56 -4.02
C HIS A 362 -15.38 5.74 -4.97
N THR A 363 -15.72 6.92 -4.44
CA THR A 363 -15.75 8.16 -5.23
C THR A 363 -14.69 9.15 -4.76
N TYR A 364 -13.89 9.65 -5.70
CA TYR A 364 -12.86 10.65 -5.46
C TYR A 364 -12.40 11.28 -6.78
N ALA A 365 -12.11 12.59 -6.76
CA ALA A 365 -11.60 13.31 -7.92
C ALA A 365 -10.07 13.21 -7.99
N PHE A 366 -9.56 12.12 -8.58
CA PHE A 366 -8.12 11.88 -8.70
C PHE A 366 -7.48 12.49 -9.95
N GLU A 367 -8.26 12.81 -11.00
CA GLU A 367 -7.71 13.30 -12.26
C GLU A 367 -8.56 14.42 -12.89
N ARG A 368 -8.22 15.66 -12.55
CA ARG A 368 -8.94 16.86 -12.99
C ARG A 368 -9.10 16.97 -14.51
N ASN A 369 -8.08 16.59 -15.29
CA ASN A 369 -8.07 16.80 -16.74
C ASN A 369 -8.78 15.67 -17.51
N HIS A 370 -9.15 14.60 -16.81
CA HIS A 370 -9.90 13.49 -17.38
C HIS A 370 -11.05 13.12 -16.45
N PRO A 371 -12.03 14.01 -16.21
CA PRO A 371 -13.10 13.79 -15.23
C PRO A 371 -13.95 12.54 -15.52
N ASP A 372 -13.89 12.02 -16.74
CA ASP A 372 -14.69 10.87 -17.16
C ASP A 372 -13.93 9.54 -17.04
N ARG A 373 -12.68 9.59 -16.55
CA ARG A 373 -11.86 8.40 -16.29
C ARG A 373 -12.15 7.79 -14.92
N MET A 374 -12.10 6.48 -14.83
CA MET A 374 -12.20 5.72 -13.59
C MET A 374 -11.01 4.78 -13.41
N LEU A 375 -10.83 4.21 -12.22
CA LEU A 375 -9.85 3.14 -11.97
C LEU A 375 -10.55 1.79 -11.84
N ILE A 376 -9.96 0.76 -12.44
CA ILE A 376 -10.33 -0.65 -12.26
C ILE A 376 -9.10 -1.46 -11.89
N GLY A 377 -9.28 -2.50 -11.08
CA GLY A 377 -8.13 -3.25 -10.57
C GLY A 377 -8.54 -4.51 -9.83
N LEU A 378 -8.48 -4.42 -8.50
CA LEU A 378 -8.74 -5.50 -7.55
C LEU A 378 -10.00 -6.31 -7.90
N GLU A 379 -11.14 -5.66 -8.13
CA GLU A 379 -12.40 -6.37 -8.39
C GLU A 379 -12.33 -7.22 -9.67
N THR A 380 -11.62 -6.74 -10.68
CA THR A 380 -11.39 -7.45 -11.95
C THR A 380 -10.41 -8.61 -11.74
N LEU A 381 -9.27 -8.35 -11.10
CA LEU A 381 -8.19 -9.33 -10.88
C LEU A 381 -8.61 -10.48 -9.96
N GLN A 382 -9.50 -10.23 -9.00
CA GLN A 382 -10.06 -11.29 -8.15
C GLN A 382 -11.08 -12.18 -8.86
N ARG A 383 -11.64 -11.73 -9.99
CA ARG A 383 -12.68 -12.45 -10.75
C ARG A 383 -12.14 -13.12 -12.00
N PHE A 384 -11.07 -12.58 -12.58
CA PHE A 384 -10.47 -13.05 -13.82
C PHE A 384 -8.97 -13.27 -13.66
N VAL A 385 -8.44 -14.25 -14.38
CA VAL A 385 -7.03 -14.21 -14.78
C VAL A 385 -6.93 -13.19 -15.90
N VAL A 386 -6.13 -12.14 -15.70
CA VAL A 386 -6.00 -11.01 -16.62
C VAL A 386 -4.65 -11.09 -17.31
N HIS A 387 -4.64 -11.12 -18.63
CA HIS A 387 -3.42 -11.14 -19.45
C HIS A 387 -3.36 -9.88 -20.32
N PHE A 388 -2.26 -9.15 -20.25
CA PHE A 388 -1.96 -8.01 -21.10
C PHE A 388 -0.94 -8.41 -22.16
N ASP A 389 -1.38 -8.42 -23.41
CA ASP A 389 -0.52 -8.55 -24.59
C ASP A 389 -0.18 -7.13 -25.07
N PHE A 390 1.01 -6.64 -24.74
CA PHE A 390 1.45 -5.29 -25.11
C PHE A 390 1.92 -5.20 -26.57
N ASP A 391 2.28 -6.33 -27.20
CA ASP A 391 2.59 -6.37 -28.63
C ASP A 391 1.33 -6.09 -29.46
N ARG A 392 0.20 -6.66 -29.05
CA ARG A 392 -1.10 -6.55 -29.74
C ARG A 392 -2.04 -5.51 -29.12
N GLN A 393 -1.68 -4.96 -27.96
CA GLN A 393 -2.51 -4.07 -27.14
C GLN A 393 -3.89 -4.66 -26.84
N VAL A 394 -3.90 -5.93 -26.42
CA VAL A 394 -5.11 -6.68 -26.06
C VAL A 394 -5.02 -7.13 -24.60
N MET A 395 -6.07 -6.86 -23.84
CA MET A 395 -6.28 -7.38 -22.50
C MET A 395 -7.25 -8.56 -22.60
N THR A 396 -6.84 -9.72 -22.13
CA THR A 396 -7.64 -10.93 -22.10
C THR A 396 -8.12 -11.19 -20.67
N LEU A 397 -9.44 -11.34 -20.50
CA LEU A 397 -10.06 -11.77 -19.24
C LEU A 397 -10.46 -13.24 -19.36
N THR A 398 -9.94 -14.11 -18.49
CA THR A 398 -10.24 -15.55 -18.47
C THR A 398 -10.82 -15.97 -17.12
N LYS A 399 -11.84 -16.83 -17.11
CA LYS A 399 -12.35 -17.40 -15.85
C LYS A 399 -11.23 -18.20 -15.13
N PRO A 400 -11.01 -18.01 -13.81
CA PRO A 400 -9.89 -18.62 -13.10
C PRO A 400 -9.87 -20.16 -13.07
N ASP A 401 -11.05 -20.80 -13.12
CA ASP A 401 -11.23 -22.25 -13.16
C ASP A 401 -11.01 -22.84 -14.57
N ARG A 402 -10.97 -21.99 -15.60
CA ARG A 402 -10.72 -22.36 -16.99
C ARG A 402 -9.32 -21.99 -17.47
N PHE A 403 -8.62 -21.14 -16.74
CA PHE A 403 -7.26 -20.76 -17.08
C PHE A 403 -6.26 -21.90 -16.85
N VAL A 404 -5.49 -22.22 -17.89
CA VAL A 404 -4.37 -23.16 -17.85
C VAL A 404 -3.18 -22.50 -18.52
N HIS A 405 -2.12 -22.26 -17.74
CA HIS A 405 -0.86 -21.79 -18.31
C HIS A 405 -0.17 -22.94 -19.07
N ARG A 406 0.21 -22.71 -20.32
CA ARG A 406 0.88 -23.70 -21.20
C ARG A 406 2.16 -23.16 -21.84
N GLY A 407 2.64 -21.99 -21.40
CA GLY A 407 3.79 -21.29 -21.98
C GLY A 407 5.09 -21.51 -21.20
N GLY A 408 6.17 -20.89 -21.70
CA GLY A 408 7.47 -20.80 -21.04
C GLY A 408 7.65 -19.52 -20.22
N GLY A 409 6.56 -18.86 -19.84
CA GLY A 409 6.60 -17.62 -19.08
C GLY A 409 7.24 -17.82 -17.71
N MET A 410 7.97 -16.80 -17.25
CA MET A 410 8.61 -16.80 -15.94
C MET A 410 7.55 -16.58 -14.88
N ILE A 411 7.46 -17.49 -13.91
CA ILE A 411 6.48 -17.41 -12.81
C ILE A 411 7.12 -16.66 -11.65
N VAL A 412 6.48 -15.59 -11.23
CA VAL A 412 6.86 -14.81 -10.05
C VAL A 412 5.73 -14.95 -9.02
N PRO A 413 5.94 -15.65 -7.88
CA PRO A 413 4.96 -15.68 -6.81
C PRO A 413 4.81 -14.29 -6.18
N PHE A 414 3.62 -13.99 -5.70
CA PHE A 414 3.38 -12.78 -4.93
C PHE A 414 2.57 -13.09 -3.68
N HIS A 415 2.57 -12.19 -2.70
CA HIS A 415 1.59 -12.16 -1.62
C HIS A 415 0.88 -10.81 -1.63
N PHE A 416 -0.31 -10.75 -1.02
CA PHE A 416 -1.02 -9.49 -0.91
C PHE A 416 -0.45 -8.66 0.24
N GLN A 417 -0.23 -7.38 -0.04
CA GLN A 417 -0.02 -6.32 0.94
C GLN A 417 -1.19 -5.34 0.79
N ASP A 418 -2.14 -5.40 1.73
CA ASP A 418 -3.50 -4.88 1.55
C ASP A 418 -4.15 -5.35 0.23
N ASN A 419 -4.29 -4.48 -0.78
CA ASN A 419 -4.83 -4.83 -2.10
C ASN A 419 -3.75 -5.06 -3.17
N GLN A 420 -2.49 -4.75 -2.85
CA GLN A 420 -1.37 -4.74 -3.78
C GLN A 420 -0.67 -6.11 -3.86
N PRO A 421 -0.29 -6.60 -5.07
CA PRO A 421 0.66 -7.69 -5.20
C PRO A 421 2.07 -7.23 -4.80
N GLU A 422 2.68 -7.90 -3.84
CA GLU A 422 4.08 -7.71 -3.46
C GLU A 422 4.91 -8.95 -3.86
N ILE A 423 6.04 -8.73 -4.53
CA ILE A 423 6.97 -9.77 -4.96
C ILE A 423 8.31 -9.66 -4.24
N PHE A 424 9.02 -10.77 -4.13
CA PHE A 424 10.43 -10.78 -3.74
C PHE A 424 11.34 -10.52 -4.93
N GLY A 425 12.47 -9.88 -4.67
CA GLY A 425 13.46 -9.58 -5.70
C GLY A 425 14.68 -8.84 -5.15
N SER A 426 15.40 -8.18 -6.04
CA SER A 426 16.52 -7.33 -5.65
C SER A 426 16.76 -6.15 -6.59
N ILE A 427 17.37 -5.09 -6.05
CA ILE A 427 17.97 -4.02 -6.86
C ILE A 427 19.49 -4.02 -6.71
N ASP A 428 20.23 -4.12 -7.81
CA ASP A 428 21.70 -4.24 -7.79
C ASP A 428 22.22 -5.26 -6.73
N GLY A 429 21.51 -6.39 -6.56
CA GLY A 429 21.83 -7.44 -5.58
C GLY A 429 21.41 -7.15 -4.13
N ILE A 430 20.79 -6.00 -3.84
CA ILE A 430 20.17 -5.70 -2.54
C ILE A 430 18.78 -6.32 -2.54
N ALA A 431 18.59 -7.38 -1.76
CA ALA A 431 17.29 -8.03 -1.60
C ALA A 431 16.24 -7.06 -1.05
N GLY A 432 15.01 -7.20 -1.53
CA GLY A 432 13.89 -6.36 -1.13
C GLY A 432 12.55 -6.96 -1.53
N ARG A 433 11.50 -6.23 -1.18
CA ARG A 433 10.11 -6.53 -1.54
C ARG A 433 9.52 -5.39 -2.34
N PHE A 434 8.82 -5.73 -3.41
CA PHE A 434 8.41 -4.77 -4.42
C PHE A 434 6.93 -4.91 -4.71
N ALA A 435 6.19 -3.82 -4.52
CA ALA A 435 4.84 -3.73 -5.03
C ALA A 435 4.84 -3.73 -6.56
N VAL A 436 3.88 -4.43 -7.16
CA VAL A 436 3.68 -4.50 -8.61
C VAL A 436 2.44 -3.71 -8.99
N ASP A 437 2.65 -2.55 -9.61
CA ASP A 437 1.65 -1.50 -9.73
C ASP A 437 1.49 -1.04 -11.17
N THR A 438 0.37 -1.41 -11.81
CA THR A 438 0.06 -0.94 -13.16
C THR A 438 -0.54 0.48 -13.18
N GLY A 439 -0.91 1.05 -12.03
CA GLY A 439 -1.32 2.45 -11.89
C GLY A 439 -0.13 3.41 -11.78
N ASP A 440 1.06 2.90 -11.47
CA ASP A 440 2.31 3.67 -11.54
C ASP A 440 2.83 3.75 -12.98
N ASN A 441 2.68 4.93 -13.58
CA ASN A 441 3.10 5.20 -14.95
C ASN A 441 4.64 5.38 -15.11
N GLY A 442 5.40 5.40 -14.01
CA GLY A 442 6.86 5.35 -14.04
C GLY A 442 7.42 3.93 -14.06
N SER A 443 8.73 3.81 -13.83
CA SER A 443 9.43 2.51 -13.92
C SER A 443 9.73 1.92 -12.55
N LEU A 444 10.50 2.63 -11.72
CA LEU A 444 10.87 2.20 -10.38
C LEU A 444 10.81 3.36 -9.40
N LEU A 445 10.08 3.17 -8.30
CA LEU A 445 10.14 4.03 -7.12
C LEU A 445 10.79 3.26 -5.97
N LEU A 446 11.79 3.85 -5.32
CA LEU A 446 12.39 3.32 -4.10
C LEU A 446 11.76 4.00 -2.89
N ILE A 447 11.25 3.18 -1.98
CA ILE A 447 10.49 3.61 -0.80
C ILE A 447 11.45 4.23 0.23
N ALA A 448 11.01 5.29 0.92
CA ALA A 448 11.92 6.18 1.63
C ALA A 448 12.75 5.50 2.75
N PRO A 449 12.16 4.68 3.65
CA PRO A 449 12.94 3.89 4.61
C PRO A 449 14.01 2.99 3.99
N PHE A 450 13.67 2.25 2.92
CA PHE A 450 14.61 1.38 2.24
C PHE A 450 15.76 2.16 1.59
N ALA A 451 15.43 3.27 0.91
CA ALA A 451 16.42 4.14 0.31
C ALA A 451 17.38 4.78 1.33
N ARG A 452 16.86 5.18 2.50
CA ARG A 452 17.69 5.69 3.60
C ARG A 452 18.59 4.61 4.18
N ARG A 453 18.06 3.41 4.44
CA ARG A 453 18.81 2.27 5.01
C ARG A 453 20.05 1.91 4.18
N TYR A 454 19.97 2.02 2.86
CA TYR A 454 21.05 1.65 1.94
C TYR A 454 21.75 2.83 1.26
N HIS A 455 21.51 4.08 1.71
CA HIS A 455 22.11 5.30 1.16
C HIS A 455 21.93 5.44 -0.37
N LEU A 456 20.74 5.08 -0.87
CA LEU A 456 20.50 4.94 -2.32
C LEU A 456 20.46 6.28 -3.06
N ALA A 457 20.05 7.37 -2.40
CA ALA A 457 20.11 8.71 -2.98
C ALA A 457 21.54 9.13 -3.33
N GLU A 458 22.50 8.82 -2.46
CA GLU A 458 23.93 9.08 -2.71
C GLU A 458 24.49 8.14 -3.78
N ARG A 459 24.19 6.83 -3.66
CA ARG A 459 24.63 5.79 -4.60
C ARG A 459 24.23 6.10 -6.05
N TYR A 460 23.01 6.59 -6.23
CA TYR A 460 22.43 6.87 -7.55
C TYR A 460 22.45 8.36 -7.93
N GLN A 461 23.15 9.20 -7.14
CA GLN A 461 23.27 10.64 -7.37
C GLN A 461 21.90 11.32 -7.60
N ALA A 462 20.91 10.94 -6.80
CA ALA A 462 19.54 11.40 -6.93
C ALA A 462 19.38 12.81 -6.35
N ASN A 463 19.13 13.79 -7.21
CA ASN A 463 19.01 15.21 -6.82
C ASN A 463 18.12 16.05 -7.75
N LEU A 464 17.44 15.42 -8.71
CA LEU A 464 16.48 16.08 -9.57
C LEU A 464 15.10 15.99 -8.92
N PRO A 465 14.39 17.08 -8.63
CA PRO A 465 13.13 17.02 -7.90
C PRO A 465 12.08 16.19 -8.65
N TYR A 466 11.33 15.39 -7.90
CA TYR A 466 10.17 14.63 -8.37
C TYR A 466 8.94 15.04 -7.57
N SER A 467 7.80 15.14 -8.26
CA SER A 467 6.48 15.24 -7.63
C SER A 467 5.47 14.42 -8.41
N GLY A 468 4.57 13.74 -7.72
CA GLY A 468 3.45 13.00 -8.26
C GLY A 468 2.17 13.33 -7.51
N SER A 469 1.04 12.94 -8.08
CA SER A 469 -0.27 13.09 -7.45
C SER A 469 -1.15 11.93 -7.89
N ALA A 470 -1.79 11.28 -6.91
CA ALA A 470 -2.89 10.35 -7.13
C ALA A 470 -3.95 10.65 -6.06
N VAL A 471 -4.21 9.73 -5.14
CA VAL A 471 -5.03 9.96 -3.94
C VAL A 471 -4.39 10.97 -2.97
N SER A 472 -3.06 11.01 -2.93
CA SER A 472 -2.25 11.96 -2.18
C SER A 472 -1.07 12.46 -3.02
N THR A 473 -0.42 13.54 -2.56
CA THR A 473 0.74 14.13 -3.26
C THR A 473 2.02 13.41 -2.85
N THR A 474 2.76 12.90 -3.83
CA THR A 474 4.07 12.28 -3.61
C THR A 474 5.19 13.25 -4.01
N HIS A 475 6.31 13.16 -3.33
CA HIS A 475 7.51 13.92 -3.66
C HIS A 475 8.78 13.12 -3.39
N GLY A 476 9.82 13.45 -4.13
CA GLY A 476 11.08 12.73 -4.06
C GLY A 476 12.15 13.32 -4.97
N VAL A 477 13.08 12.47 -5.38
CA VAL A 477 14.13 12.82 -6.32
C VAL A 477 14.32 11.74 -7.38
N TRP A 478 14.53 12.14 -8.63
CA TRP A 478 15.02 11.25 -9.69
C TRP A 478 16.52 10.98 -9.53
N ALA A 479 16.88 9.72 -9.74
CA ALA A 479 18.26 9.26 -9.80
C ALA A 479 18.94 9.71 -11.10
N ARG A 480 20.12 10.31 -11.03
CA ARG A 480 20.93 10.61 -12.22
C ARG A 480 21.66 9.39 -12.75
N ARG A 481 22.03 8.48 -11.86
CA ARG A 481 22.59 7.18 -12.23
C ARG A 481 21.51 6.13 -12.07
N ARG A 482 21.20 5.41 -13.15
CA ARG A 482 20.19 4.35 -13.15
C ARG A 482 20.62 3.19 -12.23
N VAL A 483 19.63 2.58 -11.58
CA VAL A 483 19.77 1.23 -11.00
C VAL A 483 20.17 0.30 -12.14
N HIS A 484 21.18 -0.54 -11.97
CA HIS A 484 21.65 -1.40 -13.06
C HIS A 484 20.76 -2.61 -13.29
N THR A 485 20.19 -3.18 -12.23
CA THR A 485 19.37 -4.38 -12.33
C THR A 485 18.25 -4.38 -11.30
N VAL A 486 17.04 -4.67 -11.75
CA VAL A 486 15.90 -5.06 -10.92
C VAL A 486 15.60 -6.52 -11.23
N ALA A 487 15.79 -7.40 -10.26
CA ALA A 487 15.58 -8.84 -10.41
C ALA A 487 14.32 -9.29 -9.66
N PHE A 488 13.57 -10.22 -10.25
CA PHE A 488 12.30 -10.72 -9.74
C PHE A 488 12.51 -12.21 -9.41
N ASP A 489 12.16 -12.61 -8.20
CA ASP A 489 12.41 -13.98 -7.74
C ASP A 489 11.28 -14.93 -8.14
N GLY A 490 11.64 -16.18 -8.44
CA GLY A 490 10.71 -17.27 -8.74
C GLY A 490 10.31 -18.06 -7.49
N PRO A 491 9.55 -19.15 -7.68
CA PRO A 491 9.05 -19.99 -6.57
C PRO A 491 10.15 -20.63 -5.70
N ASP A 492 11.38 -20.76 -6.22
CA ASP A 492 12.54 -21.28 -5.50
C ASP A 492 13.37 -20.19 -4.80
N GLY A 493 12.89 -18.94 -4.81
CA GLY A 493 13.57 -17.79 -4.23
C GLY A 493 14.80 -17.34 -5.02
N ARG A 494 14.93 -17.75 -6.29
CA ARG A 494 16.02 -17.32 -7.17
C ARG A 494 15.51 -16.38 -8.26
N PRO A 495 16.35 -15.44 -8.75
CA PRO A 495 15.96 -14.59 -9.86
C PRO A 495 15.51 -15.40 -11.08
N VAL A 496 14.31 -15.09 -11.59
CA VAL A 496 13.78 -15.66 -12.84
C VAL A 496 13.70 -14.63 -13.95
N ALA A 497 13.57 -13.34 -13.62
CA ALA A 497 13.56 -12.25 -14.58
C ALA A 497 14.39 -11.07 -14.08
N ASP A 498 14.99 -10.34 -15.00
CA ASP A 498 15.72 -9.12 -14.73
C ASP A 498 15.42 -8.02 -15.76
N VAL A 499 15.39 -6.79 -15.26
CA VAL A 499 15.23 -5.57 -16.06
C VAL A 499 16.40 -4.64 -15.77
N HIS A 500 16.98 -4.08 -16.82
CA HIS A 500 18.19 -3.27 -16.72
C HIS A 500 17.92 -1.78 -16.85
N ASP A 501 18.69 -1.01 -16.08
CA ASP A 501 18.80 0.43 -16.21
C ASP A 501 17.44 1.20 -16.18
N PRO A 502 16.45 0.90 -15.31
CA PRO A 502 15.20 1.69 -15.30
C PRO A 502 15.42 3.12 -14.80
N VAL A 503 14.61 4.07 -15.30
CA VAL A 503 14.48 5.40 -14.69
C VAL A 503 13.95 5.20 -13.28
N THR A 504 14.73 5.66 -12.30
CA THR A 504 14.45 5.43 -10.88
C THR A 504 14.15 6.75 -10.19
N ARG A 505 13.08 6.76 -9.41
CA ARG A 505 12.77 7.81 -8.43
C ARG A 505 12.92 7.26 -7.02
N ILE A 506 13.23 8.15 -6.09
CA ILE A 506 13.42 7.84 -4.68
C ILE A 506 12.47 8.73 -3.88
N SER A 507 11.61 8.10 -3.10
CA SER A 507 10.69 8.82 -2.21
C SER A 507 11.46 9.58 -1.13
N LEU A 508 10.95 10.77 -0.81
CA LEU A 508 11.36 11.54 0.37
C LEU A 508 10.22 11.70 1.39
N GLN A 509 9.16 10.91 1.24
CA GLN A 509 7.98 10.95 2.11
C GLN A 509 8.30 10.54 3.55
N HIS A 510 7.50 11.05 4.48
CA HIS A 510 7.53 10.70 5.89
C HIS A 510 6.34 9.84 6.33
N SER A 511 5.24 9.84 5.57
CA SER A 511 4.08 8.97 5.75
C SER A 511 3.45 8.60 4.41
N GLY A 512 2.39 7.78 4.44
CA GLY A 512 1.82 7.12 3.27
C GLY A 512 2.66 5.94 2.81
N PHE A 513 2.16 5.25 1.78
CA PHE A 513 2.75 4.02 1.27
C PHE A 513 4.22 4.20 0.84
N ASP A 514 4.57 5.35 0.24
CA ASP A 514 5.93 5.68 -0.20
C ASP A 514 6.92 5.91 0.97
N ALA A 515 6.43 5.84 2.22
CA ALA A 515 7.21 5.88 3.45
C ALA A 515 7.07 4.60 4.29
N ASN A 516 6.38 3.56 3.79
CA ASN A 516 6.21 2.29 4.49
C ASN A 516 7.58 1.63 4.73
N ARG A 517 7.82 1.15 5.95
CA ARG A 517 9.11 0.60 6.39
C ARG A 517 9.37 -0.83 5.93
N ASP A 518 8.33 -1.55 5.56
CA ASP A 518 8.33 -2.98 5.25
C ASP A 518 8.29 -3.25 3.74
N VAL A 519 8.10 -2.22 2.90
CA VAL A 519 8.18 -2.25 1.43
C VAL A 519 9.49 -1.62 0.94
N SER A 520 10.14 -2.21 -0.07
CA SER A 520 11.43 -1.72 -0.61
C SER A 520 11.29 -0.82 -1.84
N GLY A 521 10.30 -1.10 -2.69
CA GLY A 521 10.08 -0.36 -3.93
C GLY A 521 8.69 -0.59 -4.53
N ASN A 522 8.32 0.25 -5.49
CA ASN A 522 7.17 0.08 -6.37
C ASN A 522 7.66 -0.09 -7.81
N ILE A 523 7.20 -1.15 -8.49
CA ILE A 523 7.53 -1.46 -9.88
C ILE A 523 6.33 -1.05 -10.76
N GLY A 524 6.55 -0.02 -11.57
CA GLY A 524 5.54 0.56 -12.45
C GLY A 524 5.58 0.08 -13.89
N LEU A 525 4.67 0.61 -14.71
CA LEU A 525 4.48 0.24 -16.12
C LEU A 525 5.71 0.45 -17.01
N GLY A 526 6.63 1.33 -16.65
CA GLY A 526 7.89 1.50 -17.37
C GLY A 526 8.77 0.25 -17.35
N ILE A 527 8.65 -0.59 -16.30
CA ILE A 527 9.23 -1.93 -16.23
C ILE A 527 8.23 -2.97 -16.74
N LEU A 528 7.00 -2.97 -16.22
CA LEU A 528 6.06 -4.09 -16.44
C LEU A 528 5.70 -4.30 -17.92
N ARG A 529 5.61 -3.22 -18.72
CA ARG A 529 5.28 -3.32 -20.16
C ARG A 529 6.34 -4.03 -21.00
N GLN A 530 7.52 -4.31 -20.44
CA GLN A 530 8.55 -5.13 -21.09
C GLN A 530 8.15 -6.60 -21.20
N PHE A 531 7.04 -6.99 -20.56
CA PHE A 531 6.50 -8.34 -20.59
C PHE A 531 5.03 -8.30 -21.01
N ASN A 532 4.60 -9.30 -21.77
CA ASN A 532 3.20 -9.68 -21.80
C ASN A 532 2.88 -10.31 -20.44
N LEU A 533 1.98 -9.65 -19.72
CA LEU A 533 1.86 -9.76 -18.26
C LEU A 533 0.58 -10.50 -17.91
N THR A 534 0.65 -11.58 -17.13
CA THR A 534 -0.53 -12.27 -16.63
C THR A 534 -0.63 -12.19 -15.11
N PHE A 535 -1.73 -11.67 -14.60
CA PHE A 535 -2.10 -11.73 -13.19
C PHE A 535 -3.05 -12.90 -12.92
N ASP A 536 -2.65 -13.85 -12.08
CA ASP A 536 -3.46 -14.98 -11.63
C ASP A 536 -3.61 -14.92 -10.10
N TYR A 537 -4.47 -14.00 -9.64
CA TYR A 537 -4.68 -13.75 -8.20
C TYR A 537 -5.19 -14.98 -7.45
N ALA A 538 -5.98 -15.84 -8.12
CA ALA A 538 -6.48 -17.07 -7.54
C ALA A 538 -5.36 -18.07 -7.16
N ARG A 539 -4.17 -17.93 -7.76
CA ARG A 539 -2.98 -18.74 -7.47
C ARG A 539 -1.79 -17.88 -7.02
N GLN A 540 -2.03 -16.61 -6.68
CA GLN A 540 -1.05 -15.64 -6.18
C GLN A 540 0.27 -15.65 -6.96
N ARG A 541 0.17 -15.53 -8.29
CA ARG A 541 1.33 -15.48 -9.18
C ARG A 541 1.15 -14.49 -10.32
N ILE A 542 2.27 -13.96 -10.76
CA ILE A 542 2.42 -13.19 -11.98
C ILE A 542 3.21 -14.04 -12.98
N ILE A 543 2.81 -14.01 -14.24
CA ILE A 543 3.52 -14.69 -15.32
C ILE A 543 4.04 -13.63 -16.28
N LEU A 544 5.36 -13.66 -16.50
CA LEU A 544 6.08 -12.71 -17.33
C LEU A 544 6.55 -13.39 -18.61
N GLU A 545 6.12 -12.87 -19.75
CA GLU A 545 6.57 -13.31 -21.08
C GLU A 545 7.25 -12.13 -21.77
N PRO A 546 8.58 -12.14 -21.98
CA PRO A 546 9.29 -11.04 -22.63
C PRO A 546 8.69 -10.70 -24.00
N ASN A 547 8.43 -9.42 -24.25
CA ASN A 547 7.83 -8.95 -25.50
C ASN A 547 8.80 -8.07 -26.30
N HIS A 548 8.34 -7.40 -27.36
CA HIS A 548 9.21 -6.57 -28.21
C HIS A 548 9.81 -5.34 -27.48
N LEU A 549 9.32 -4.98 -26.28
CA LEU A 549 9.85 -3.92 -25.43
C LEU A 549 10.90 -4.42 -24.42
N TYR A 550 11.05 -5.73 -24.26
CA TYR A 550 12.01 -6.29 -23.31
C TYR A 550 13.45 -5.84 -23.61
N GLY A 551 14.14 -5.37 -22.57
CA GLY A 551 15.50 -4.84 -22.66
C GLY A 551 15.60 -3.44 -23.30
N LYS A 552 14.49 -2.83 -23.73
CA LYS A 552 14.48 -1.44 -24.18
C LYS A 552 14.49 -0.50 -22.99
N LYS A 553 15.47 0.39 -22.95
CA LYS A 553 15.57 1.43 -21.92
C LYS A 553 14.41 2.40 -22.04
N ASP A 554 13.79 2.68 -20.91
CA ASP A 554 12.84 3.77 -20.76
C ASP A 554 13.53 5.13 -20.90
N VAL A 555 12.78 6.09 -21.44
CA VAL A 555 13.29 7.42 -21.77
C VAL A 555 12.84 8.40 -20.70
N PHE A 556 13.80 9.00 -20.01
CA PHE A 556 13.53 10.17 -19.18
C PHE A 556 13.36 11.41 -20.07
N ASN A 557 12.59 12.38 -19.59
CA ASN A 557 12.43 13.68 -20.22
C ASN A 557 13.79 14.31 -20.59
N ARG A 558 14.00 14.55 -21.89
CA ARG A 558 15.26 15.09 -22.44
C ARG A 558 15.25 16.60 -22.60
N ALA A 559 14.09 17.23 -22.47
CA ALA A 559 13.95 18.69 -22.56
C ALA A 559 14.40 19.39 -21.27
N GLY A 560 14.32 18.70 -20.13
CA GLY A 560 14.79 19.27 -18.86
C GLY A 560 13.74 20.14 -18.17
N LEU A 561 12.45 19.99 -18.50
CA LEU A 561 11.36 20.74 -17.87
C LEU A 561 10.12 19.87 -17.71
N ARG A 562 9.18 20.26 -16.84
CA ARG A 562 7.82 19.72 -16.77
C ARG A 562 6.83 20.82 -17.11
N LEU A 563 5.82 20.47 -17.89
CA LEU A 563 4.66 21.31 -18.15
C LEU A 563 3.47 20.79 -17.35
N THR A 564 2.67 21.71 -16.83
CA THR A 564 1.38 21.42 -16.22
C THR A 564 0.31 22.15 -17.02
N GLU A 565 -0.77 21.45 -17.33
CA GLU A 565 -1.94 22.04 -18.00
C GLU A 565 -2.73 22.89 -17.00
N ASP A 566 -3.08 24.11 -17.42
CA ASP A 566 -4.00 25.01 -16.72
C ASP A 566 -5.05 25.52 -17.72
N GLY A 567 -6.21 24.86 -17.76
CA GLY A 567 -7.23 25.11 -18.75
C GLY A 567 -6.77 24.75 -20.17
N HIS A 568 -6.51 25.75 -21.01
CA HIS A 568 -6.00 25.58 -22.37
C HIS A 568 -4.55 26.04 -22.54
N ALA A 569 -3.87 26.35 -21.43
CA ALA A 569 -2.49 26.80 -21.40
C ALA A 569 -1.59 25.73 -20.76
N TRP A 570 -0.30 25.80 -21.09
CA TRP A 570 0.73 24.93 -20.51
C TRP A 570 1.75 25.79 -19.78
N THR A 571 1.91 25.57 -18.49
CA THR A 571 2.84 26.35 -17.65
C THR A 571 4.01 25.48 -17.23
N VAL A 572 5.22 26.04 -17.27
CA VAL A 572 6.43 25.38 -16.80
C VAL A 572 6.35 25.23 -15.29
N SER A 573 6.20 24.00 -14.81
CA SER A 573 6.09 23.68 -13.39
C SER A 573 7.40 23.23 -12.76
N VAL A 574 8.32 22.70 -13.57
CA VAL A 574 9.67 22.29 -13.12
C VAL A 574 10.68 22.62 -14.21
N VAL A 575 11.86 23.08 -13.81
CA VAL A 575 13.06 23.16 -14.67
C VAL A 575 14.18 22.41 -13.96
N TYR A 576 14.74 21.40 -14.63
CA TYR A 576 15.80 20.57 -14.09
C TYR A 576 17.16 21.26 -14.23
N ALA A 577 17.79 21.57 -13.10
CA ALA A 577 19.08 22.25 -13.05
C ALA A 577 20.14 21.53 -13.90
N GLY A 578 20.84 22.30 -14.73
CA GLY A 578 21.83 21.84 -15.70
C GLY A 578 21.24 21.08 -16.89
N GLY A 579 19.91 21.08 -17.08
CA GLY A 579 19.21 20.50 -18.24
C GLY A 579 19.10 21.47 -19.43
N PRO A 580 18.55 21.03 -20.58
CA PRO A 580 18.43 21.89 -21.76
C PRO A 580 17.54 23.12 -21.55
N ALA A 581 16.39 22.97 -20.90
CA ALA A 581 15.51 24.08 -20.56
C ALA A 581 16.19 25.14 -19.68
N ASP A 582 16.90 24.71 -18.64
CA ASP A 582 17.68 25.57 -17.74
C ASP A 582 18.78 26.33 -18.51
N THR A 583 19.53 25.62 -19.36
CA THR A 583 20.59 26.21 -20.20
C THR A 583 20.03 27.25 -21.17
N ALA A 584 18.79 27.08 -21.62
CA ALA A 584 18.11 28.00 -22.52
C ALA A 584 17.37 29.15 -21.79
N GLY A 585 17.46 29.18 -20.46
CA GLY A 585 16.86 30.20 -19.60
C GLY A 585 15.33 30.17 -19.60
N ILE A 586 14.73 28.99 -19.70
CA ILE A 586 13.31 28.78 -19.39
C ILE A 586 13.19 28.67 -17.88
N HIS A 587 12.19 29.32 -17.29
CA HIS A 587 11.98 29.37 -15.84
C HIS A 587 10.62 28.80 -15.45
N VAL A 588 10.51 28.37 -14.20
CA VAL A 588 9.22 27.99 -13.61
C VAL A 588 8.28 29.19 -13.63
N GLY A 589 7.04 28.96 -14.07
CA GLY A 589 6.02 30.00 -14.25
C GLY A 589 5.93 30.57 -15.66
N ASP A 590 6.88 30.27 -16.56
CA ASP A 590 6.75 30.63 -17.98
C ASP A 590 5.57 29.86 -18.61
N THR A 591 4.77 30.54 -19.43
CA THR A 591 3.63 29.93 -20.14
C THR A 591 4.03 29.62 -21.59
N VAL A 592 3.73 28.41 -22.06
CA VAL A 592 3.97 27.99 -23.45
C VAL A 592 2.84 28.46 -24.34
N ASP A 593 3.16 29.32 -25.31
CA ASP A 593 2.23 29.79 -26.33
C ASP A 593 2.23 28.83 -27.54
N THR A 594 3.44 28.46 -27.99
CA THR A 594 3.62 27.42 -29.01
C THR A 594 4.81 26.51 -28.71
N LEU A 595 4.71 25.25 -29.13
CA LEU A 595 5.78 24.25 -29.11
C LEU A 595 5.88 23.59 -30.48
N ASN A 596 7.02 23.74 -31.15
CA ASN A 596 7.25 23.30 -32.53
C ASN A 596 6.17 23.79 -33.51
N GLY A 597 5.66 25.01 -33.30
CA GLY A 597 4.60 25.61 -34.12
C GLY A 597 3.18 25.13 -33.81
N HIS A 598 3.00 24.17 -32.91
CA HIS A 598 1.69 23.81 -32.38
C HIS A 598 1.28 24.79 -31.28
N THR A 599 0.06 25.31 -31.34
CA THR A 599 -0.48 26.19 -30.29
C THR A 599 -0.74 25.41 -29.01
N ALA A 600 -0.61 26.08 -27.87
CA ALA A 600 -0.86 25.51 -26.54
C ALA A 600 -2.18 24.71 -26.47
N ALA A 601 -3.26 25.29 -27.00
CA ALA A 601 -4.59 24.69 -27.01
C ALA A 601 -4.73 23.43 -27.89
N SER A 602 -3.79 23.21 -28.82
CA SER A 602 -3.79 22.03 -29.70
C SER A 602 -2.94 20.87 -29.17
N LEU A 603 -2.09 21.13 -28.18
CA LEU A 603 -1.19 20.15 -27.60
C LEU A 603 -1.93 19.33 -26.55
N ARG A 604 -1.88 18.00 -26.68
CA ARG A 604 -2.36 17.07 -25.66
C ARG A 604 -1.19 16.59 -24.79
N PRO A 605 -1.44 16.08 -23.58
CA PRO A 605 -0.38 15.52 -22.71
C PRO A 605 0.54 14.53 -23.44
N GLU A 606 -0.03 13.65 -24.28
CA GLU A 606 0.74 12.66 -25.04
C GLU A 606 1.64 13.29 -26.11
N ASP A 607 1.18 14.36 -26.77
CA ASP A 607 1.97 15.08 -27.77
C ASP A 607 3.17 15.74 -27.10
N ILE A 608 2.95 16.38 -25.94
CA ILE A 608 4.01 16.99 -25.13
C ILE A 608 5.02 15.93 -24.69
N TRP A 609 4.56 14.82 -24.10
CA TRP A 609 5.47 13.77 -23.65
C TRP A 609 6.34 13.24 -24.80
N SER A 610 5.73 12.99 -25.96
CA SER A 610 6.44 12.53 -27.16
C SER A 610 7.50 13.54 -27.64
N LEU A 611 7.18 14.84 -27.61
CA LEU A 611 8.12 15.91 -27.95
C LEU A 611 9.26 16.01 -26.94
N LEU A 612 8.97 16.02 -25.63
CA LEU A 612 9.98 16.16 -24.57
C LEU A 612 10.91 14.93 -24.44
N THR A 613 10.52 13.78 -25.00
CA THR A 613 11.30 12.54 -25.00
C THR A 613 11.90 12.18 -26.36
N GLY A 614 11.79 13.08 -27.35
CA GLY A 614 12.33 12.90 -28.70
C GLY A 614 13.84 12.54 -28.74
N PRO A 615 14.36 12.07 -29.89
CA PRO A 615 15.75 11.61 -30.00
C PRO A 615 16.78 12.62 -29.50
N THR A 616 17.89 12.15 -28.93
CA THR A 616 18.99 13.04 -28.55
C THR A 616 19.50 13.81 -29.79
N GLY A 617 19.70 15.12 -29.63
CA GLY A 617 20.13 16.02 -30.69
C GLY A 617 18.98 16.69 -31.46
N SER A 618 17.73 16.23 -31.33
CA SER A 618 16.60 16.95 -31.92
C SER A 618 16.32 18.27 -31.20
N THR A 619 15.71 19.21 -31.90
CA THR A 619 15.39 20.54 -31.35
C THR A 619 13.92 20.67 -31.00
N LEU A 620 13.62 21.39 -29.93
CA LEU A 620 12.28 21.91 -29.65
C LEU A 620 12.32 23.43 -29.68
N ASP A 621 11.40 24.03 -30.44
CA ASP A 621 11.21 25.47 -30.57
C ASP A 621 10.01 25.89 -29.72
N PHE A 622 10.27 26.69 -28.69
CA PHE A 622 9.28 27.27 -27.79
C PHE A 622 9.04 28.73 -28.13
N ALA A 623 7.78 29.14 -28.20
CA ALA A 623 7.39 30.53 -27.93
C ALA A 623 6.73 30.55 -26.55
N ILE A 624 7.27 31.34 -25.63
CA ILE A 624 6.81 31.43 -24.25
C ILE A 624 6.52 32.87 -23.85
N SER A 625 5.50 33.04 -23.03
CA SER A 625 5.17 34.28 -22.33
C SER A 625 5.79 34.26 -20.94
N THR A 626 6.60 35.27 -20.65
CA THR A 626 7.31 35.42 -19.36
C THR A 626 6.86 36.69 -18.64
N ALA A 627 7.25 36.86 -17.38
CA ALA A 627 7.01 38.11 -16.64
C ALA A 627 7.65 39.37 -17.29
N HIS A 628 8.57 39.18 -18.25
CA HIS A 628 9.30 40.24 -18.95
C HIS A 628 8.90 40.38 -20.43
N GLY A 629 7.86 39.67 -20.87
CA GLY A 629 7.38 39.65 -22.25
C GLY A 629 7.58 38.32 -22.96
N GLU A 630 7.34 38.31 -24.27
CA GLU A 630 7.47 37.12 -25.11
C GLU A 630 8.93 36.75 -25.37
N LYS A 631 9.22 35.45 -25.39
CA LYS A 631 10.56 34.90 -25.63
C LYS A 631 10.46 33.68 -26.54
N HIS A 632 11.28 33.66 -27.59
CA HIS A 632 11.49 32.48 -28.42
C HIS A 632 12.75 31.74 -27.97
N VAL A 633 12.62 30.45 -27.71
CA VAL A 633 13.71 29.62 -27.18
C VAL A 633 13.81 28.32 -27.97
N ARG A 634 15.00 28.01 -28.47
CA ARG A 634 15.31 26.71 -29.05
C ARG A 634 16.11 25.89 -28.04
N ILE A 635 15.62 24.69 -27.71
CA ILE A 635 16.34 23.72 -26.88
C ILE A 635 16.78 22.52 -27.70
N VAL A 636 17.96 21.98 -27.40
CA VAL A 636 18.47 20.73 -27.99
C VAL A 636 18.30 19.61 -26.98
N LEU A 637 17.55 18.57 -27.34
CA LEU A 637 17.28 17.44 -26.47
C LEU A 637 18.55 16.64 -26.18
N ARG A 638 18.78 16.27 -24.92
CA ARG A 638 19.84 15.35 -24.50
C ARG A 638 19.45 14.57 -23.26
N ASN A 639 20.12 13.44 -23.04
CA ASN A 639 19.91 12.67 -21.83
C ASN A 639 20.36 13.47 -20.58
N ILE A 640 19.50 13.45 -19.57
CA ILE A 640 19.74 14.07 -18.24
C ILE A 640 20.05 12.97 -17.20
N ILE A 641 19.54 11.76 -17.45
CA ILE A 641 19.71 10.51 -16.72
C ILE A 641 20.27 9.45 -17.66
#